data_AF-A0A952DQD7-F1
#
_entry.id   AF-A0A952DQD7-F1
#
_cell.length_a   1.000
_cell.length_b   1.000
_cell.length_c   1.000
_cell.angle_alpha   90.00
_cell.angle_beta   90.00
_cell.angle_gamma   90.00
#
_symmetry.space_group_name_H-M   'P 1'
#
loop_
_entity.id
_entity.type
_entity.pdbx_description
1 polymer ?
#
loop_
_entity_poly.entity_id
_entity_poly.type
_entity_poly.pdbx_seq_one_letter_code
_entity_poly.pdbx_strand_id
1 'polypeptide(L)'
;MVALRIWDPAPLENLRLRAFDYYQALKPRIPYQRPVTIVDIDEASLRAFGQWPWPRTLVADMVDRLKAHGSVAIGFDVIFAERDRMSPANVARALRDLDPDTKEKLEKLPSNDDMLANALRGTRAVLGQSGILATTTPDPSMPRSGIATVGPDPSPYLITYLGLLTNVPVLEQAAAGRGLLTIRNERDGVVRRLPLIVKAGGIVAPALTLDILRAVTDSGAILVRTDAAGVKSVAVPGLEIPTDRNGQLWIHFGPHDPARYVSAKDLVEGRVPAERFRGKLVLIGTSSVGLLDIKTTPLDPAIPGVEIHAQVLESILARAVLSHPNWAKLAELAAIAAVGTVIAVLAPVIGAGLLFVLGAAIAAILIAGSWFLFDRSGLLLDFTFPLLASLLIYVTLVFISYVREQKDRRRIRQAFGQYLSPALVEQLAQSPEKLVLGGEERTMTVMFSDVRDFTAISESFKRDPQGLTQLMNRFLTPLTNAIIGRKGTIDKYMGDAIMAFWNAPLDDPDHEHNACLAALDMVRSVEELNAVRAEEARLAGIPFLPIRIGIGINTGLCVVGNMGSQLRFDYSVLGDPVNLASRIESRTKDYGVAILAGERTIAKTAGLVAALELDLITVKGKTEPERIYAIVGDTGVAASPAFRALQEINSAMLARFRARDWDAAQAALDRAAGEMKDFGLQRLNDLYSSRIRAFRQSSPADDWNGAFAFDTK
;
A
#
# COMPACT_ATOMS: atom_id res chain seq x y z
N MET A 1 12.54 4.08 8.68
CA MET A 1 13.47 3.09 8.06
C MET A 1 14.89 3.23 8.57
N VAL A 2 15.55 4.38 8.44
CA VAL A 2 16.93 4.57 8.93
C VAL A 2 17.10 4.20 10.41
N ALA A 3 16.22 4.69 11.30
CA ALA A 3 16.24 4.33 12.71
C ALA A 3 16.10 2.81 12.98
N LEU A 4 15.25 2.12 12.20
CA LEU A 4 15.08 0.66 12.30
C LEU A 4 16.35 -0.10 11.88
N ARG A 5 17.08 0.38 10.86
CA ARG A 5 18.36 -0.24 10.47
C ARG A 5 19.45 -0.01 11.49
N ILE A 6 19.49 1.17 12.10
CA ILE A 6 20.47 1.51 13.12
C ILE A 6 20.24 0.67 14.38
N TRP A 7 18.97 0.48 14.77
CA TRP A 7 18.61 -0.37 15.91
C TRP A 7 18.81 -1.87 15.63
N ASP A 8 18.62 -2.30 14.37
CA ASP A 8 18.81 -3.68 13.87
C ASP A 8 18.12 -4.75 14.75
N PRO A 9 16.77 -4.70 14.89
CA PRO A 9 16.04 -5.62 15.77
C PRO A 9 16.15 -7.07 15.27
N ALA A 10 15.98 -8.03 16.19
CA ALA A 10 16.22 -9.45 15.93
C ALA A 10 15.53 -10.02 14.67
N PRO A 11 14.27 -9.70 14.34
CA PRO A 11 13.65 -10.21 13.12
C PRO A 11 14.35 -9.74 11.84
N LEU A 12 14.85 -8.51 11.84
CA LEU A 12 15.55 -7.92 10.70
C LEU A 12 16.95 -8.54 10.53
N GLU A 13 17.67 -8.66 11.64
CA GLU A 13 18.96 -9.34 11.67
C GLU A 13 18.82 -10.78 11.17
N ASN A 14 17.84 -11.54 11.66
CA ASN A 14 17.61 -12.93 11.26
C ASN A 14 17.28 -13.07 9.76
N LEU A 15 16.48 -12.15 9.19
CA LEU A 15 16.17 -12.18 7.76
C LEU A 15 17.43 -12.00 6.90
N ARG A 16 18.29 -11.04 7.28
CA ARG A 16 19.60 -10.81 6.64
C ARG A 16 20.49 -12.05 6.75
N LEU A 17 20.61 -12.62 7.96
CA LEU A 17 21.44 -13.80 8.21
C LEU A 17 20.98 -15.00 7.36
N ARG A 18 19.68 -15.25 7.27
CA ARG A 18 19.12 -16.30 6.41
C ARG A 18 19.39 -16.08 4.92
N ALA A 19 19.36 -14.83 4.46
CA ALA A 19 19.72 -14.53 3.07
C ALA A 19 21.18 -14.88 2.78
N PHE A 20 22.10 -14.60 3.72
CA PHE A 20 23.51 -14.99 3.61
C PHE A 20 23.72 -16.51 3.72
N ASP A 21 22.92 -17.21 4.52
CA ASP A 21 22.94 -18.68 4.57
C ASP A 21 22.52 -19.27 3.23
N TYR A 22 21.48 -18.72 2.61
CA TYR A 22 21.01 -19.15 1.30
C TYR A 22 22.10 -18.97 0.22
N TYR A 23 22.90 -17.91 0.32
CA TYR A 23 24.04 -17.72 -0.58
C TYR A 23 25.08 -18.84 -0.47
N GLN A 24 25.44 -19.20 0.76
CA GLN A 24 26.36 -20.29 1.01
C GLN A 24 25.78 -21.64 0.59
N ALA A 25 24.49 -21.88 0.82
CA ALA A 25 23.82 -23.11 0.38
C ALA A 25 23.80 -23.27 -1.14
N LEU A 26 23.61 -22.16 -1.89
CA LEU A 26 23.64 -22.18 -3.35
C LEU A 26 25.05 -22.30 -3.92
N LYS A 27 26.05 -21.66 -3.28
CA LYS A 27 27.45 -21.72 -3.72
C LYS A 27 28.35 -21.95 -2.51
N PRO A 28 28.44 -23.20 -2.02
CA PRO A 28 29.33 -23.54 -0.92
C PRO A 28 30.80 -23.47 -1.37
N ARG A 29 31.71 -23.33 -0.41
CA ARG A 29 33.14 -23.34 -0.68
C ARG A 29 33.58 -24.72 -1.20
N ILE A 30 34.21 -24.74 -2.37
CA ILE A 30 34.76 -25.96 -2.96
C ILE A 30 36.11 -26.28 -2.29
N PRO A 31 36.30 -27.49 -1.72
CA PRO A 31 37.58 -27.89 -1.13
C PRO A 31 38.60 -28.20 -2.24
N TYR A 32 39.48 -27.25 -2.57
CA TYR A 32 40.49 -27.43 -3.63
C TYR A 32 41.76 -28.17 -3.14
N GLN A 33 42.13 -27.98 -1.87
CA GLN A 33 43.23 -28.68 -1.20
C GLN A 33 42.81 -28.92 0.27
N ARG A 34 43.22 -30.04 0.87
CA ARG A 34 42.95 -30.39 2.28
C ARG A 34 44.19 -30.13 3.14
N PRO A 35 44.53 -28.86 3.46
CA PRO A 35 45.71 -28.52 4.25
C PRO A 35 45.54 -28.83 5.74
N VAL A 36 44.32 -29.15 6.18
CA VAL A 36 44.01 -29.50 7.57
C VAL A 36 43.61 -30.97 7.69
N THR A 37 44.02 -31.62 8.76
CA THR A 37 43.60 -33.00 9.11
C THR A 37 43.22 -33.04 10.58
N ILE A 38 42.12 -33.72 10.89
CA ILE A 38 41.59 -33.83 12.25
C ILE A 38 41.96 -35.21 12.77
N VAL A 39 42.70 -35.26 13.87
CA VAL A 39 42.89 -36.47 14.67
C VAL A 39 41.76 -36.52 15.67
N ASP A 40 40.93 -37.53 15.53
CA ASP A 40 39.62 -37.60 16.16
C ASP A 40 39.61 -38.55 17.35
N ILE A 41 39.16 -38.02 18.50
CA ILE A 41 38.77 -38.79 19.67
C ILE A 41 37.35 -39.31 19.41
N ASP A 42 37.30 -40.35 18.57
CA ASP A 42 36.08 -41.02 18.13
C ASP A 42 35.68 -42.19 19.05
N GLU A 43 34.52 -42.78 18.78
CA GLU A 43 34.01 -43.95 19.53
C GLU A 43 34.93 -45.18 19.42
N ALA A 44 35.73 -45.30 18.35
CA ALA A 44 36.69 -46.39 18.20
C ALA A 44 37.90 -46.21 19.13
N SER A 45 38.36 -44.98 19.30
CA SER A 45 39.47 -44.59 20.17
C SER A 45 39.07 -44.68 21.63
N LEU A 46 37.86 -44.22 22.00
CA LEU A 46 37.34 -44.39 23.36
C LEU A 46 37.19 -45.86 23.75
N ARG A 47 36.76 -46.73 22.82
CA ARG A 47 36.71 -48.18 23.05
C ARG A 47 38.10 -48.82 23.21
N ALA A 48 39.11 -48.30 22.52
CA ALA A 48 40.46 -48.85 22.56
C ALA A 48 41.26 -48.39 23.79
N PHE A 49 41.18 -47.10 24.15
CA PHE A 49 42.02 -46.50 25.18
C PHE A 49 41.26 -46.11 26.45
N GLY A 50 39.95 -46.35 26.49
CA GLY A 50 39.08 -46.01 27.60
C GLY A 50 38.57 -44.57 27.57
N GLN A 51 37.97 -44.15 28.67
CA GLN A 51 37.27 -42.87 28.79
C GLN A 51 38.24 -41.68 28.78
N TRP A 52 37.90 -40.64 28.01
CA TRP A 52 38.56 -39.33 28.08
C TRP A 52 38.32 -38.65 29.45
N PRO A 53 39.25 -37.84 29.99
CA PRO A 53 40.59 -37.56 29.49
C PRO A 53 41.54 -38.74 29.64
N TRP A 54 42.31 -39.00 28.58
CA TRP A 54 43.37 -40.02 28.55
C TRP A 54 44.63 -39.56 29.30
N PRO A 55 45.51 -40.50 29.72
CA PRO A 55 46.82 -40.16 30.28
C PRO A 55 47.62 -39.26 29.34
N ARG A 56 48.33 -38.27 29.88
CA ARG A 56 49.12 -37.32 29.08
C ARG A 56 50.28 -37.98 28.35
N THR A 57 50.71 -39.16 28.78
CA THR A 57 51.66 -40.01 28.05
C THR A 57 51.12 -40.46 26.70
N LEU A 58 49.86 -40.89 26.62
CA LEU A 58 49.21 -41.25 25.36
C LEU A 58 49.08 -40.03 24.43
N VAL A 59 48.78 -38.86 25.00
CA VAL A 59 48.74 -37.60 24.24
C VAL A 59 50.14 -37.21 23.74
N ALA A 60 51.17 -37.43 24.54
CA ALA A 60 52.56 -37.20 24.15
C ALA A 60 52.96 -38.10 22.97
N ASP A 61 52.60 -39.39 23.03
CA ASP A 61 52.83 -40.34 21.93
C ASP A 61 52.16 -39.90 20.62
N MET A 62 50.94 -39.34 20.70
CA MET A 62 50.29 -38.75 19.52
C MET A 62 51.08 -37.57 18.96
N VAL A 63 51.53 -36.65 19.81
CA VAL A 63 52.34 -35.49 19.40
C VAL A 63 53.63 -35.92 18.73
N ASP A 64 54.35 -36.87 19.31
CA ASP A 64 55.61 -37.38 18.78
C ASP A 64 55.42 -38.08 17.42
N ARG A 65 54.34 -38.84 17.26
CA ARG A 65 54.00 -39.48 15.97
C ARG A 65 53.63 -38.46 14.90
N LEU A 66 52.84 -37.45 15.23
CA LEU A 66 52.47 -36.37 14.30
C LEU A 66 53.71 -35.59 13.85
N LYS A 67 54.60 -35.27 14.80
CA LYS A 67 55.91 -34.67 14.52
C LYS A 67 56.74 -35.54 13.59
N ALA A 68 56.85 -36.84 13.87
CA ALA A 68 57.58 -37.79 13.03
C ALA A 68 56.99 -37.95 11.62
N HIS A 69 55.67 -37.78 11.47
CA HIS A 69 54.98 -37.79 10.18
C HIS A 69 55.04 -36.45 9.42
N GLY A 70 55.67 -35.42 9.99
CA GLY A 70 55.92 -34.15 9.32
C GLY A 70 54.73 -33.18 9.33
N SER A 71 53.90 -33.22 10.38
CA SER A 71 52.87 -32.20 10.62
C SER A 71 53.51 -30.81 10.80
N VAL A 72 52.92 -29.77 10.21
CA VAL A 72 53.45 -28.40 10.26
C VAL A 72 53.16 -27.72 11.60
N ALA A 73 51.96 -27.95 12.14
CA ALA A 73 51.53 -27.46 13.45
C ALA A 73 50.44 -28.38 14.01
N ILE A 74 50.28 -28.38 15.33
CA ILE A 74 49.32 -29.21 16.06
C ILE A 74 48.45 -28.30 16.92
N GLY A 75 47.17 -28.20 16.62
CA GLY A 75 46.19 -27.47 17.43
C GLY A 75 45.40 -28.43 18.31
N PHE A 76 45.20 -28.08 19.57
CA PHE A 76 44.36 -28.85 20.50
C PHE A 76 43.01 -28.15 20.68
N ASP A 77 41.95 -28.75 20.15
CA ASP A 77 40.56 -28.38 20.45
C ASP A 77 40.07 -29.11 21.72
N VAL A 78 40.92 -29.10 22.74
CA VAL A 78 40.70 -29.67 24.07
C VAL A 78 41.47 -28.83 25.09
N ILE A 79 41.02 -28.85 26.34
CA ILE A 79 41.63 -28.08 27.43
C ILE A 79 42.13 -29.05 28.51
N PHE A 80 43.35 -28.82 28.97
CA PHE A 80 44.05 -29.59 30.00
C PHE A 80 44.10 -28.78 31.30
N ALA A 81 42.93 -28.42 31.84
CA ALA A 81 42.81 -27.52 32.98
C ALA A 81 43.32 -28.15 34.30
N GLU A 82 43.08 -29.46 34.47
CA GLU A 82 43.52 -30.22 35.63
C GLU A 82 44.80 -31.02 35.36
N ARG A 83 45.56 -31.27 36.42
CA ARG A 83 46.72 -32.18 36.40
C ARG A 83 46.28 -33.59 36.05
N ASP A 84 47.16 -34.35 35.40
CA ASP A 84 46.84 -35.74 35.05
C ASP A 84 46.63 -36.61 36.29
N ARG A 85 45.42 -37.18 36.41
CA ARG A 85 45.05 -38.15 37.46
C ARG A 85 45.91 -39.41 37.45
N MET A 86 46.44 -39.79 36.28
CA MET A 86 47.29 -40.97 36.10
C MET A 86 48.78 -40.66 36.26
N SER A 87 49.17 -39.43 36.62
CA SER A 87 50.57 -39.14 36.94
C SER A 87 51.04 -40.02 38.11
N PRO A 88 52.27 -40.57 38.06
CA PRO A 88 52.76 -41.50 39.07
C PRO A 88 52.57 -41.03 40.52
N ALA A 89 52.89 -39.77 40.82
CA ALA A 89 52.71 -39.18 42.15
C ALA A 89 51.22 -39.04 42.58
N ASN A 90 50.29 -38.87 41.62
CA ASN A 90 48.86 -38.81 41.93
C ASN A 90 48.28 -40.21 42.16
N VAL A 91 48.71 -41.20 41.36
CA VAL A 91 48.36 -42.61 41.56
C VAL A 91 48.86 -43.12 42.91
N ALA A 92 50.11 -42.79 43.27
CA ALA A 92 50.71 -43.10 44.56
C ALA A 92 49.92 -42.53 45.76
N ARG A 93 49.20 -41.42 45.58
CA ARG A 93 48.33 -40.83 46.61
C ARG A 93 46.90 -41.38 46.59
N ALA A 94 46.40 -41.78 45.43
CA ALA A 94 45.03 -42.27 45.27
C ALA A 94 44.83 -43.70 45.77
N LEU A 95 45.87 -44.54 45.69
CA LEU A 95 45.84 -45.94 46.14
C LEU A 95 46.05 -46.02 47.66
N ARG A 96 45.08 -46.59 48.38
CA ARG A 96 45.02 -46.58 49.86
C ARG A 96 46.00 -47.55 50.53
N ASP A 97 46.30 -48.67 49.89
CA ASP A 97 47.04 -49.80 50.48
C ASP A 97 48.41 -50.05 49.82
N LEU A 98 49.04 -48.99 49.30
CA LEU A 98 50.37 -49.10 48.68
C LEU A 98 51.47 -49.17 49.76
N ASP A 99 52.44 -50.07 49.58
CA ASP A 99 53.59 -50.12 50.47
C ASP A 99 54.47 -48.86 50.32
N PRO A 100 55.18 -48.43 51.39
CA PRO A 100 55.95 -47.18 51.38
C PRO A 100 57.06 -47.13 50.31
N ASP A 101 57.71 -48.25 50.00
CA ASP A 101 58.81 -48.32 49.03
C ASP A 101 58.29 -48.15 47.60
N THR A 102 57.20 -48.83 47.24
CA THR A 102 56.52 -48.63 45.95
C THR A 102 55.98 -47.21 45.82
N LYS A 103 55.45 -46.63 46.91
CA LYS A 103 54.96 -45.25 46.90
C LYS A 103 56.08 -44.26 46.59
N GLU A 104 57.23 -44.41 47.26
CA GLU A 104 58.41 -43.58 47.03
C GLU A 104 58.96 -43.75 45.60
N LYS A 105 58.99 -44.98 45.07
CA LYS A 105 59.39 -45.25 43.69
C LYS A 105 58.47 -44.58 42.68
N LEU A 106 57.15 -44.61 42.89
CA LEU A 106 56.19 -43.94 42.01
C LEU A 106 56.31 -42.41 42.09
N GLU A 107 56.53 -41.84 43.27
CA GLU A 107 56.70 -40.38 43.42
C GLU A 107 57.98 -39.84 42.75
N LYS A 108 58.99 -40.70 42.53
CA LYS A 108 60.23 -40.37 41.79
C LYS A 108 60.07 -40.41 40.26
N LEU A 109 59.02 -41.03 39.74
CA LEU A 109 58.78 -41.07 38.30
C LEU A 109 58.30 -39.69 37.77
N PRO A 110 58.63 -39.35 36.51
CA PRO A 110 58.22 -38.07 35.93
C PRO A 110 56.70 -37.93 35.88
N SER A 111 56.20 -36.69 36.03
CA SER A 111 54.77 -36.42 35.83
C SER A 111 54.39 -36.66 34.37
N ASN A 112 53.20 -37.20 34.13
CA ASN A 112 52.69 -37.34 32.77
C ASN A 112 52.52 -35.97 32.10
N ASP A 113 52.18 -34.93 32.86
CA ASP A 113 52.12 -33.54 32.36
C ASP A 113 53.51 -33.05 31.88
N ASP A 114 54.60 -33.46 32.55
CA ASP A 114 55.97 -33.13 32.12
C ASP A 114 56.35 -33.90 30.84
N MET A 115 55.88 -35.14 30.71
CA MET A 115 56.10 -35.93 29.49
C MET A 115 55.41 -35.30 28.28
N LEU A 116 54.16 -34.87 28.41
CA LEU A 116 53.49 -34.13 27.35
C LEU A 116 54.15 -32.77 27.11
N ALA A 117 54.55 -32.04 28.15
CA ALA A 117 55.29 -30.79 27.99
C ALA A 117 56.57 -31.00 27.17
N ASN A 118 57.31 -32.09 27.41
CA ASN A 118 58.50 -32.44 26.63
C ASN A 118 58.17 -32.71 25.15
N ALA A 119 57.10 -33.44 24.86
CA ALA A 119 56.67 -33.73 23.49
C ALA A 119 56.21 -32.45 22.75
N LEU A 120 55.56 -31.52 23.45
CA LEU A 120 55.15 -30.22 22.90
C LEU A 120 56.36 -29.34 22.55
N ARG A 121 57.46 -29.41 23.33
CA ARG A 121 58.66 -28.62 23.05
C ARG A 121 59.28 -28.99 21.69
N GLY A 122 59.63 -27.96 20.92
CA GLY A 122 60.17 -28.14 19.57
C GLY A 122 59.13 -28.59 18.55
N THR A 123 57.84 -28.42 18.84
CA THR A 123 56.75 -28.47 17.87
C THR A 123 56.04 -27.12 17.83
N ARG A 124 55.31 -26.84 16.74
CA ARG A 124 54.42 -25.68 16.66
C ARG A 124 53.05 -26.04 17.22
N ALA A 125 53.02 -26.52 18.47
CA ALA A 125 51.80 -26.91 19.15
C ALA A 125 51.10 -25.70 19.78
N VAL A 126 49.79 -25.60 19.57
CA VAL A 126 48.93 -24.55 20.10
C VAL A 126 47.86 -25.19 20.98
N LEU A 127 47.83 -24.81 22.25
CA LEU A 127 46.86 -25.35 23.20
C LEU A 127 45.56 -24.53 23.21
N GLY A 128 44.45 -25.24 23.35
CA GLY A 128 43.14 -24.65 23.52
C GLY A 128 42.98 -23.97 24.88
N GLN A 129 42.33 -22.81 24.88
CA GLN A 129 41.85 -22.12 26.08
C GLN A 129 40.37 -21.77 25.89
N SER A 130 39.64 -21.44 26.96
CA SER A 130 38.24 -21.03 26.81
C SER A 130 37.90 -19.82 27.66
N GLY A 131 37.15 -18.89 27.07
CA GLY A 131 36.55 -17.78 27.78
C GLY A 131 35.37 -18.29 28.61
N ILE A 132 35.34 -17.93 29.89
CA ILE A 132 34.28 -18.35 30.80
C ILE A 132 33.55 -17.15 31.40
N LEU A 133 32.31 -17.38 31.85
CA LEU A 133 31.47 -16.38 32.50
C LEU A 133 31.80 -16.21 34.00
N ALA A 134 32.69 -17.03 34.55
CA ALA A 134 33.20 -16.86 35.91
C ALA A 134 34.45 -15.98 35.91
N THR A 135 34.58 -15.10 36.90
CA THR A 135 35.79 -14.27 37.06
C THR A 135 36.97 -15.15 37.45
N THR A 136 38.08 -15.03 36.71
CA THR A 136 39.36 -15.66 37.04
C THR A 136 40.41 -14.59 37.22
N THR A 137 41.27 -14.72 38.22
CA THR A 137 42.42 -13.84 38.38
C THR A 137 43.47 -14.24 37.33
N PRO A 138 43.86 -13.35 36.40
CA PRO A 138 44.89 -13.68 35.41
C PRO A 138 46.22 -13.88 36.12
N ASP A 139 46.88 -15.01 35.87
CA ASP A 139 48.24 -15.24 36.35
C ASP A 139 49.22 -14.44 35.45
N PRO A 140 49.94 -13.43 35.98
CA PRO A 140 50.88 -12.63 35.19
C PRO A 140 52.08 -13.42 34.70
N SER A 141 52.42 -14.54 35.35
CA SER A 141 53.56 -15.39 35.00
C SER A 141 53.28 -16.29 33.79
N MET A 142 52.01 -16.42 33.40
CA MET A 142 51.61 -17.23 32.26
C MET A 142 52.01 -16.56 30.94
N PRO A 143 52.69 -17.27 30.03
CA PRO A 143 53.03 -16.73 28.72
C PRO A 143 51.77 -16.36 27.93
N ARG A 144 51.89 -15.36 27.04
CA ARG A 144 50.77 -14.83 26.24
C ARG A 144 51.18 -14.76 24.78
N SER A 145 50.23 -14.97 23.88
CA SER A 145 50.44 -14.68 22.46
C SER A 145 50.59 -13.18 22.25
N GLY A 146 51.61 -12.76 21.49
CA GLY A 146 51.84 -11.35 21.21
C GLY A 146 50.72 -10.77 20.35
N ILE A 147 50.21 -9.61 20.74
CA ILE A 147 49.20 -8.85 19.99
C ILE A 147 49.70 -7.41 19.84
N ALA A 148 49.74 -6.92 18.60
CA ALA A 148 50.12 -5.56 18.28
C ALA A 148 48.94 -4.86 17.60
N THR A 149 48.60 -3.66 18.06
CA THR A 149 47.47 -2.89 17.52
C THR A 149 47.98 -1.75 16.64
N VAL A 150 47.37 -1.58 15.47
CA VAL A 150 47.54 -0.40 14.61
C VAL A 150 46.19 0.32 14.51
N GLY A 151 46.09 1.47 15.18
CA GLY A 151 44.86 2.27 15.31
C GLY A 151 44.41 2.44 16.77
N PRO A 152 43.16 2.87 17.01
CA PRO A 152 42.57 2.94 18.35
C PRO A 152 42.53 1.59 19.08
N ASP A 153 42.42 1.59 20.41
CA ASP A 153 42.32 0.36 21.21
C ASP A 153 41.12 -0.51 20.75
N PRO A 154 41.32 -1.79 20.36
CA PRO A 154 40.26 -2.67 19.94
C PRO A 154 39.33 -3.09 21.11
N SER A 155 39.80 -3.01 22.35
CA SER A 155 39.14 -3.59 23.53
C SER A 155 37.64 -3.25 23.69
N PRO A 156 37.16 -2.02 23.40
CA PRO A 156 35.73 -1.68 23.51
C PRO A 156 34.83 -2.42 22.52
N TYR A 157 35.39 -2.93 21.42
CA TYR A 157 34.66 -3.60 20.36
C TYR A 157 34.73 -5.12 20.45
N LEU A 158 35.72 -5.67 21.16
CA LEU A 158 35.91 -7.11 21.25
C LEU A 158 34.85 -7.79 22.11
N ILE A 159 34.52 -9.03 21.74
CA ILE A 159 33.70 -9.90 22.59
C ILE A 159 34.46 -10.15 23.90
N THR A 160 33.78 -9.92 25.03
CA THR A 160 34.39 -9.97 26.35
C THR A 160 33.87 -11.15 27.17
N TYR A 161 34.78 -11.89 27.79
CA TYR A 161 34.54 -12.95 28.78
C TYR A 161 35.14 -12.54 30.13
N LEU A 162 34.44 -12.87 31.22
CA LEU A 162 34.81 -12.47 32.58
C LEU A 162 36.06 -13.19 33.09
N GLY A 163 36.31 -14.41 32.60
CA GLY A 163 37.51 -15.17 32.93
C GLY A 163 38.05 -15.98 31.75
N LEU A 164 39.18 -16.62 31.99
CA LEU A 164 39.92 -17.42 31.04
C LEU A 164 40.29 -18.75 31.70
N LEU A 165 39.76 -19.85 31.16
CA LEU A 165 40.16 -21.21 31.50
C LEU A 165 41.42 -21.56 30.70
N THR A 166 42.50 -21.85 31.42
CA THR A 166 43.81 -22.16 30.86
C THR A 166 44.19 -23.61 31.15
N ASN A 167 45.25 -24.10 30.51
CA ASN A 167 45.83 -25.41 30.79
C ASN A 167 46.72 -25.35 32.04
N VAL A 168 47.13 -26.50 32.56
CA VAL A 168 48.12 -26.53 33.65
C VAL A 168 49.41 -25.77 33.26
N PRO A 169 50.05 -25.05 34.20
CA PRO A 169 51.15 -24.13 33.90
C PRO A 169 52.31 -24.74 33.09
N VAL A 170 52.63 -26.02 33.34
CA VAL A 170 53.74 -26.69 32.67
C VAL A 170 53.48 -26.91 31.17
N LEU A 171 52.23 -27.20 30.80
CA LEU A 171 51.83 -27.38 29.39
C LEU A 171 51.73 -26.04 28.69
N GLU A 172 51.16 -25.04 29.36
CA GLU A 172 51.15 -23.66 28.91
C GLU A 172 52.59 -23.23 28.54
N GLN A 173 53.54 -23.33 29.46
CA GLN A 173 54.92 -22.90 29.22
C GLN A 173 55.64 -23.67 28.10
N ALA A 174 55.26 -24.94 27.86
CA ALA A 174 55.86 -25.76 26.82
C ALA A 174 55.31 -25.51 25.41
N ALA A 175 54.07 -25.05 25.29
CA ALA A 175 53.41 -24.84 24.00
C ALA A 175 53.92 -23.60 23.27
N ALA A 176 53.99 -23.69 21.93
CA ALA A 176 54.37 -22.57 21.07
C ALA A 176 53.27 -21.49 20.98
N GLY A 177 52.03 -21.85 21.30
CA GLY A 177 50.88 -20.96 21.22
C GLY A 177 49.71 -21.38 22.12
N ARG A 178 48.77 -20.46 22.24
CA ARG A 178 47.53 -20.57 23.01
C ARG A 178 46.43 -19.86 22.25
N GLY A 179 45.31 -20.51 22.04
CA GLY A 179 44.18 -19.83 21.43
C GLY A 179 42.84 -20.31 21.93
N LEU A 180 41.87 -19.41 21.88
CA LEU A 180 40.54 -19.68 22.37
C LEU A 180 39.74 -20.61 21.44
N LEU A 181 39.07 -21.57 22.06
CA LEU A 181 38.11 -22.49 21.43
C LEU A 181 36.69 -21.91 21.39
N THR A 182 36.45 -20.81 22.12
CA THR A 182 35.09 -20.33 22.36
C THR A 182 34.43 -19.83 21.06
N ILE A 183 33.38 -20.53 20.64
CA ILE A 183 32.50 -20.12 19.54
C ILE A 183 31.29 -19.42 20.13
N ARG A 184 30.96 -18.23 19.61
CA ARG A 184 29.74 -17.51 19.97
C ARG A 184 28.67 -17.79 18.92
N ASN A 185 27.60 -18.46 19.33
CA ASN A 185 26.46 -18.71 18.46
C ASN A 185 25.66 -17.42 18.23
N GLU A 186 25.05 -17.31 17.06
CA GLU A 186 24.01 -16.32 16.79
C GLU A 186 22.74 -16.62 17.60
N ARG A 187 21.79 -15.68 17.62
CA ARG A 187 20.53 -15.84 18.38
C ARG A 187 19.72 -17.06 17.98
N ASP A 188 19.85 -17.50 16.72
CA ASP A 188 19.16 -18.67 16.16
C ASP A 188 19.98 -19.97 16.31
N GLY A 189 21.13 -19.93 16.99
CA GLY A 189 21.96 -21.10 17.26
C GLY A 189 22.91 -21.51 16.13
N VAL A 190 22.80 -20.89 14.95
CA VAL A 190 23.65 -21.21 13.79
C VAL A 190 24.99 -20.48 13.89
N VAL A 191 26.09 -21.19 13.68
CA VAL A 191 27.43 -20.62 13.66
C VAL A 191 27.74 -20.07 12.27
N ARG A 192 27.89 -18.76 12.18
CA ARG A 192 28.25 -18.05 10.93
C ARG A 192 29.60 -17.33 11.03
N ARG A 193 29.98 -16.98 12.25
CA ARG A 193 31.13 -16.14 12.57
C ARG A 193 31.99 -16.78 13.64
N LEU A 194 33.31 -16.69 13.50
CA LEU A 194 34.27 -17.04 14.54
C LEU A 194 34.96 -15.78 15.06
N PRO A 195 34.91 -15.46 16.36
CA PRO A 195 35.73 -14.38 16.91
C PRO A 195 37.21 -14.74 16.77
N LEU A 196 38.00 -13.95 16.04
CA LEU A 196 39.42 -14.21 15.85
C LEU A 196 40.28 -13.61 16.98
N ILE A 197 39.78 -12.56 17.61
CA ILE A 197 40.37 -11.90 18.77
C ILE A 197 39.24 -11.64 19.77
N VAL A 198 39.49 -11.92 21.05
CA VAL A 198 38.55 -11.65 22.15
C VAL A 198 39.26 -11.01 23.32
N LYS A 199 38.48 -10.47 24.26
CA LYS A 199 38.97 -10.04 25.57
C LYS A 199 38.50 -11.04 26.63
N ALA A 200 39.39 -11.83 27.22
CA ALA A 200 39.03 -12.82 28.24
C ALA A 200 39.87 -12.58 29.50
N GLY A 201 39.22 -12.51 30.66
CA GLY A 201 39.93 -12.23 31.93
C GLY A 201 40.72 -10.91 31.89
N GLY A 202 40.24 -9.91 31.15
CA GLY A 202 40.92 -8.62 30.99
C GLY A 202 42.10 -8.60 30.01
N ILE A 203 42.50 -9.74 29.43
CA ILE A 203 43.56 -9.81 28.42
C ILE A 203 42.97 -10.02 27.02
N VAL A 204 43.61 -9.44 26.01
CA VAL A 204 43.26 -9.71 24.61
C VAL A 204 43.95 -11.00 24.20
N ALA A 205 43.19 -11.93 23.61
CA ALA A 205 43.68 -13.26 23.27
C ALA A 205 43.14 -13.69 21.89
N PRO A 206 43.93 -14.42 21.09
CA PRO A 206 43.52 -14.89 19.77
C PRO A 206 42.70 -16.18 19.86
N ALA A 207 41.93 -16.46 18.81
CA ALA A 207 41.33 -17.77 18.60
C ALA A 207 42.40 -18.83 18.28
N LEU A 208 42.09 -20.10 18.57
CA LEU A 208 42.96 -21.25 18.26
C LEU A 208 43.45 -21.20 16.82
N THR A 209 42.53 -21.02 15.88
CA THR A 209 42.82 -20.94 14.45
C THR A 209 43.84 -19.85 14.11
N LEU A 210 43.72 -18.66 14.72
CA LEU A 210 44.60 -17.54 14.43
C LEU A 210 46.00 -17.75 15.05
N ASP A 211 46.06 -18.32 16.25
CA ASP A 211 47.35 -18.57 16.92
C ASP A 211 48.13 -19.73 16.28
N ILE A 212 47.43 -20.72 15.69
CA ILE A 212 48.05 -21.72 14.81
C ILE A 212 48.74 -21.03 13.63
N LEU A 213 48.06 -20.11 12.94
CA LEU A 213 48.66 -19.38 11.82
C LEU A 213 49.85 -18.51 12.26
N ARG A 214 49.77 -17.88 13.44
CA ARG A 214 50.89 -17.17 14.06
C ARG A 214 52.08 -18.11 14.29
N ALA A 215 51.84 -19.28 14.89
CA ALA A 215 52.89 -20.26 15.18
C ALA A 215 53.52 -20.84 13.90
N VAL A 216 52.73 -21.07 12.85
CA VAL A 216 53.21 -21.56 11.54
C VAL A 216 54.09 -20.55 10.82
N THR A 217 53.77 -19.26 10.96
CA THR A 217 54.51 -18.14 10.35
C THR A 217 55.70 -17.68 11.19
N ASP A 218 56.00 -18.35 12.31
CA ASP A 218 57.02 -17.98 13.31
C ASP A 218 56.92 -16.49 13.73
N SER A 219 55.70 -15.96 13.77
CA SER A 219 55.46 -14.56 14.15
C SER A 219 55.43 -14.39 15.66
N GLY A 220 56.15 -13.39 16.16
CA GLY A 220 56.12 -13.00 17.57
C GLY A 220 54.81 -12.33 17.98
N ALA A 221 54.05 -11.77 17.02
CA ALA A 221 52.79 -11.08 17.30
C ALA A 221 51.76 -11.22 16.18
N ILE A 222 50.49 -11.07 16.54
CA ILE A 222 49.35 -10.89 15.63
C ILE A 222 49.06 -9.40 15.52
N LEU A 223 48.94 -8.89 14.31
CA LEU A 223 48.62 -7.49 14.05
C LEU A 223 47.10 -7.30 13.97
N VAL A 224 46.55 -6.46 14.84
CA VAL A 224 45.13 -6.07 14.85
C VAL A 224 45.02 -4.65 14.29
N ARG A 225 44.31 -4.48 13.18
CA ARG A 225 44.07 -3.17 12.56
C ARG A 225 42.68 -2.67 12.93
N THR A 226 42.62 -1.45 13.45
CA THR A 226 41.40 -0.80 13.92
C THR A 226 41.20 0.56 13.27
N ASP A 227 39.94 0.98 13.19
CA ASP A 227 39.52 2.33 12.81
C ASP A 227 38.46 2.85 13.80
N ALA A 228 37.87 4.02 13.51
CA ALA A 228 36.84 4.62 14.37
C ALA A 228 35.54 3.78 14.46
N ALA A 229 35.30 2.88 13.50
CA ALA A 229 34.12 2.02 13.46
C ALA A 229 34.35 0.66 14.17
N GLY A 230 35.60 0.27 14.42
CA GLY A 230 35.98 -0.90 15.21
C GLY A 230 37.18 -1.64 14.62
N VAL A 231 37.20 -2.97 14.79
CA VAL A 231 38.21 -3.82 14.16
C VAL A 231 37.94 -3.92 12.65
N LYS A 232 38.99 -3.89 11.83
CA LYS A 232 38.92 -3.99 10.37
C LYS A 232 39.50 -5.29 9.84
N SER A 233 40.67 -5.67 10.33
CA SER A 233 41.36 -6.89 9.95
C SER A 233 42.32 -7.35 11.03
N VAL A 234 42.63 -8.64 11.00
CA VAL A 234 43.71 -9.25 11.77
C VAL A 234 44.71 -9.87 10.81
N ALA A 235 45.99 -9.74 11.10
CA ALA A 235 47.03 -10.16 10.18
C ALA A 235 48.17 -10.90 10.89
N VAL A 236 48.70 -11.89 10.19
CA VAL A 236 49.98 -12.54 10.45
C VAL A 236 50.84 -12.40 9.20
N PRO A 237 52.17 -12.60 9.25
CA PRO A 237 53.02 -12.47 8.07
C PRO A 237 52.48 -13.26 6.87
N GLY A 238 52.27 -12.58 5.74
CA GLY A 238 51.77 -13.18 4.50
C GLY A 238 50.24 -13.39 4.40
N LEU A 239 49.48 -13.15 5.48
CA LEU A 239 48.02 -13.33 5.52
C LEU A 239 47.34 -12.16 6.24
N GLU A 240 46.45 -11.46 5.53
CA GLU A 240 45.53 -10.48 6.11
C GLU A 240 44.10 -11.03 6.05
N ILE A 241 43.44 -11.07 7.20
CA ILE A 241 42.11 -11.65 7.37
C ILE A 241 41.13 -10.50 7.68
N PRO A 242 40.17 -10.21 6.79
CA PRO A 242 39.14 -9.21 7.05
C PRO A 242 38.24 -9.68 8.20
N THR A 243 37.83 -8.74 9.06
CA THR A 243 36.90 -9.00 10.16
C THR A 243 35.72 -8.04 10.13
N ASP A 244 34.67 -8.37 10.87
CA ASP A 244 33.67 -7.38 11.27
C ASP A 244 34.21 -6.44 12.36
N ARG A 245 33.39 -5.44 12.72
CA ARG A 245 33.71 -4.45 13.77
C ARG A 245 34.12 -5.05 15.11
N ASN A 246 33.69 -6.28 15.41
CA ASN A 246 33.91 -6.96 16.68
C ASN A 246 35.12 -7.91 16.63
N GLY A 247 35.87 -7.93 15.53
CA GLY A 247 37.02 -8.82 15.34
C GLY A 247 36.62 -10.26 15.00
N GLN A 248 35.42 -10.47 14.46
CA GLN A 248 34.94 -11.79 14.04
C GLN A 248 35.12 -11.99 12.54
N LEU A 249 35.43 -13.21 12.14
CA LEU A 249 35.52 -13.65 10.75
C LEU A 249 34.21 -14.28 10.31
N TRP A 250 33.71 -13.89 9.14
CA TRP A 250 32.64 -14.62 8.47
C TRP A 250 33.19 -15.86 7.76
N ILE A 251 32.66 -17.02 8.13
CA ILE A 251 33.17 -18.29 7.66
C ILE A 251 32.50 -18.62 6.33
N HIS A 252 33.30 -18.97 5.32
CA HIS A 252 32.79 -19.55 4.08
C HIS A 252 32.78 -21.07 4.21
N PHE A 253 31.61 -21.62 4.54
CA PHE A 253 31.48 -23.05 4.79
C PHE A 253 31.61 -23.87 3.50
N GLY A 254 32.26 -25.02 3.64
CA GLY A 254 32.13 -26.14 2.71
C GLY A 254 31.32 -27.25 3.36
N PRO A 255 30.81 -28.22 2.59
CA PRO A 255 30.07 -29.35 3.15
C PRO A 255 30.95 -30.16 4.10
N HIS A 256 30.32 -30.80 5.09
CA HIS A 256 30.99 -31.76 5.96
C HIS A 256 31.79 -32.79 5.16
N ASP A 257 33.07 -32.96 5.50
CA ASP A 257 33.97 -33.88 4.79
C ASP A 257 34.58 -34.91 5.76
N PRO A 258 34.03 -36.14 5.81
CA PRO A 258 34.56 -37.23 6.62
C PRO A 258 36.02 -37.56 6.32
N ALA A 259 36.53 -37.26 5.11
CA ALA A 259 37.91 -37.56 4.75
C ALA A 259 38.94 -36.64 5.41
N ARG A 260 38.52 -35.64 6.18
CA ARG A 260 39.40 -34.84 7.07
C ARG A 260 39.80 -35.61 8.33
N TYR A 261 38.98 -36.56 8.74
CA TYR A 261 39.11 -37.24 10.01
C TYR A 261 40.07 -38.42 9.91
N VAL A 262 40.81 -38.63 11.00
CA VAL A 262 41.69 -39.78 11.22
C VAL A 262 41.50 -40.17 12.68
N SER A 263 41.11 -41.42 12.93
CA SER A 263 40.94 -41.93 14.30
C SER A 263 42.25 -41.82 15.10
N ALA A 264 42.18 -41.29 16.32
CA ALA A 264 43.34 -41.24 17.23
C ALA A 264 43.91 -42.64 17.49
N LYS A 265 43.05 -43.66 17.55
CA LYS A 265 43.43 -45.08 17.58
C LYS A 265 44.38 -45.46 16.45
N ASP A 266 43.97 -45.18 15.21
CA ASP A 266 44.75 -45.60 14.03
C ASP A 266 46.09 -44.86 13.96
N LEU A 267 46.16 -43.62 14.45
CA LEU A 267 47.41 -42.87 14.61
C LEU A 267 48.35 -43.56 15.63
N VAL A 268 47.85 -43.85 16.82
CA VAL A 268 48.65 -44.46 17.91
C VAL A 268 49.09 -45.88 17.54
N GLU A 269 48.23 -46.66 16.88
CA GLU A 269 48.57 -48.01 16.41
C GLU A 269 49.45 -48.01 15.15
N GLY A 270 49.75 -46.84 14.56
CA GLY A 270 50.62 -46.71 13.39
C GLY A 270 50.01 -47.23 12.09
N ARG A 271 48.67 -47.23 11.98
CA ARG A 271 47.93 -47.73 10.80
C ARG A 271 47.72 -46.66 9.72
N VAL A 272 48.06 -45.41 10.01
CA VAL A 272 47.82 -44.27 9.11
C VAL A 272 49.12 -43.90 8.38
N PRO A 273 49.11 -43.77 7.04
CA PRO A 273 50.30 -43.39 6.30
C PRO A 273 50.69 -41.93 6.59
N ALA A 274 52.00 -41.66 6.64
CA ALA A 274 52.56 -40.34 6.96
C ALA A 274 52.07 -39.21 6.03
N GLU A 275 51.71 -39.54 4.78
CA GLU A 275 51.16 -38.59 3.79
C GLU A 275 49.86 -37.92 4.26
N ARG A 276 49.14 -38.54 5.19
CA ARG A 276 47.94 -37.95 5.78
C ARG A 276 48.25 -36.72 6.63
N PHE A 277 49.47 -36.58 7.15
CA PHE A 277 49.90 -35.50 8.05
C PHE A 277 51.01 -34.60 7.49
N ARG A 278 51.83 -35.13 6.56
CA ARG A 278 52.98 -34.42 6.02
C ARG A 278 52.58 -33.09 5.36
N GLY A 279 53.16 -31.99 5.82
CA GLY A 279 52.89 -30.66 5.26
C GLY A 279 51.52 -30.09 5.63
N LYS A 280 50.80 -30.72 6.58
CA LYS A 280 49.45 -30.29 6.99
C LYS A 280 49.42 -29.72 8.39
N LEU A 281 48.39 -28.91 8.64
CA LEU A 281 47.97 -28.50 9.97
C LEU A 281 47.12 -29.62 10.57
N VAL A 282 47.43 -30.02 11.80
CA VAL A 282 46.70 -31.09 12.48
C VAL A 282 45.91 -30.50 13.64
N LEU A 283 44.62 -30.84 13.72
CA LEU A 283 43.79 -30.51 14.88
C LEU A 283 43.47 -31.79 15.64
N ILE A 284 43.58 -31.77 16.97
CA ILE A 284 43.16 -32.86 17.84
C ILE A 284 41.87 -32.42 18.53
N GLY A 285 40.78 -33.14 18.29
CA GLY A 285 39.45 -32.82 18.84
C GLY A 285 38.57 -34.07 18.93
N THR A 286 37.29 -33.92 19.27
CA THR A 286 36.38 -35.06 19.45
C THR A 286 35.12 -34.97 18.58
N SER A 287 34.74 -36.10 17.99
CA SER A 287 33.45 -36.35 17.37
C SER A 287 32.53 -37.30 18.17
N SER A 288 32.99 -37.78 19.34
CA SER A 288 32.29 -38.84 20.11
C SER A 288 31.04 -38.32 20.82
N VAL A 289 29.93 -39.07 20.79
CA VAL A 289 28.60 -38.57 21.16
C VAL A 289 28.53 -38.07 22.60
N GLY A 290 29.26 -38.72 23.51
CA GLY A 290 29.32 -38.34 24.92
C GLY A 290 30.20 -37.13 25.25
N LEU A 291 31.03 -36.67 24.31
CA LEU A 291 31.96 -35.54 24.45
C LEU A 291 31.72 -34.45 23.40
N LEU A 292 30.71 -34.61 22.55
CA LEU A 292 30.44 -33.77 21.39
C LEU A 292 30.11 -32.31 21.77
N ASP A 293 30.77 -31.38 21.09
CA ASP A 293 30.28 -30.01 20.87
C ASP A 293 29.66 -29.92 19.47
N ILE A 294 28.42 -30.39 19.30
CA ILE A 294 27.72 -30.33 18.00
C ILE A 294 27.33 -28.88 17.72
N LYS A 295 27.68 -28.40 16.54
CA LYS A 295 27.30 -27.10 16.04
C LYS A 295 26.45 -27.21 14.77
N THR A 296 25.54 -26.26 14.63
CA THR A 296 24.76 -26.06 13.41
C THR A 296 25.43 -24.99 12.56
N THR A 297 25.55 -25.25 11.26
CA THR A 297 26.10 -24.32 10.27
C THR A 297 25.08 -24.01 9.17
N PRO A 298 25.34 -23.03 8.29
CA PRO A 298 24.47 -22.74 7.16
C PRO A 298 24.26 -23.91 6.18
N LEU A 299 25.21 -24.86 6.12
CA LEU A 299 25.15 -26.01 5.20
C LEU A 299 24.70 -27.29 5.90
N ASP A 300 25.27 -27.56 7.07
CA ASP A 300 25.09 -28.82 7.77
C ASP A 300 24.45 -28.58 9.15
N PRO A 301 23.37 -29.31 9.49
CA PRO A 301 22.63 -29.09 10.72
C PRO A 301 23.40 -29.53 11.98
N ALA A 302 24.35 -30.45 11.83
CA ALA A 302 25.14 -31.02 12.90
C ALA A 302 26.55 -31.38 12.42
N ILE A 303 27.56 -30.65 12.90
CA ILE A 303 28.99 -30.98 12.70
C ILE A 303 29.76 -30.85 14.02
N PRO A 304 30.87 -31.60 14.20
CA PRO A 304 31.77 -31.41 15.34
C PRO A 304 32.42 -30.02 15.37
N GLY A 305 32.53 -29.40 16.55
CA GLY A 305 33.15 -28.08 16.73
C GLY A 305 34.57 -27.97 16.17
N VAL A 306 35.39 -29.01 16.30
CA VAL A 306 36.75 -29.07 15.73
C VAL A 306 36.78 -28.87 14.22
N GLU A 307 35.73 -29.28 13.50
CA GLU A 307 35.65 -29.08 12.07
C GLU A 307 35.43 -27.62 11.69
N ILE A 308 34.77 -26.83 12.53
CA ILE A 308 34.65 -25.38 12.31
C ILE A 308 36.04 -24.75 12.28
N HIS A 309 36.91 -25.10 13.25
CA HIS A 309 38.29 -24.62 13.26
C HIS A 309 39.07 -25.06 12.01
N ALA A 310 38.85 -26.28 11.53
CA ALA A 310 39.45 -26.77 10.28
C ALA A 310 38.94 -25.98 9.06
N GLN A 311 37.63 -25.76 8.95
CA GLN A 311 37.03 -25.00 7.86
C GLN A 311 37.47 -23.54 7.86
N VAL A 312 37.64 -22.93 9.04
CA VAL A 312 38.16 -21.56 9.16
C VAL A 312 39.61 -21.49 8.66
N LEU A 313 40.48 -22.41 9.09
CA LEU A 313 41.87 -22.47 8.61
C LEU A 313 41.92 -22.60 7.09
N GLU A 314 41.15 -23.52 6.52
CA GLU A 314 41.10 -23.70 5.07
C GLU A 314 40.55 -22.48 4.33
N SER A 315 39.50 -21.84 4.85
CA SER A 315 38.92 -20.63 4.26
C SER A 315 39.95 -19.49 4.22
N ILE A 316 40.71 -19.30 5.31
CA ILE A 316 41.79 -18.32 5.39
C ILE A 316 42.93 -18.66 4.41
N LEU A 317 43.41 -19.90 4.42
CA LEU A 317 44.53 -20.34 3.57
C LEU A 317 44.18 -20.28 2.08
N ALA A 318 42.93 -20.58 1.72
CA ALA A 318 42.41 -20.44 0.36
C ALA A 318 42.09 -18.99 -0.03
N ARG A 319 42.22 -18.03 0.91
CA ARG A 319 41.77 -16.63 0.76
C ARG A 319 40.31 -16.52 0.31
N ALA A 320 39.49 -17.51 0.67
CA ALA A 320 38.09 -17.65 0.31
C ALA A 320 37.18 -17.27 1.48
N VAL A 321 37.54 -16.23 2.21
CA VAL A 321 36.82 -15.73 3.39
C VAL A 321 35.66 -14.82 2.99
N LEU A 322 34.60 -14.81 3.79
CA LEU A 322 33.51 -13.86 3.62
C LEU A 322 33.77 -12.61 4.45
N SER A 323 33.18 -11.49 4.06
CA SER A 323 33.25 -10.26 4.87
C SER A 323 31.98 -9.42 4.76
N HIS A 324 31.49 -8.94 5.92
CA HIS A 324 30.49 -7.87 6.04
C HIS A 324 31.22 -6.65 6.62
N PRO A 325 31.83 -5.80 5.77
CA PRO A 325 32.72 -4.73 6.23
C PRO A 325 31.94 -3.62 6.95
N ASN A 326 32.65 -2.82 7.76
CA ASN A 326 32.04 -1.76 8.58
C ASN A 326 31.22 -0.73 7.76
N TRP A 327 31.61 -0.47 6.51
CA TRP A 327 30.91 0.44 5.60
C TRP A 327 29.65 -0.18 4.96
N ALA A 328 29.45 -1.50 5.02
CA ALA A 328 28.32 -2.19 4.41
C ALA A 328 26.98 -1.60 4.89
N LYS A 329 26.86 -1.33 6.20
CA LYS A 329 25.67 -0.68 6.78
C LYS A 329 25.37 0.69 6.16
N LEU A 330 26.40 1.48 5.88
CA LEU A 330 26.24 2.79 5.24
C LEU A 330 25.84 2.64 3.77
N ALA A 331 26.44 1.70 3.04
CA ALA A 331 26.07 1.42 1.65
C ALA A 331 24.60 0.95 1.53
N GLU A 332 24.14 0.09 2.44
CA GLU A 332 22.75 -0.37 2.49
C GLU A 332 21.77 0.78 2.78
N LEU A 333 22.13 1.70 3.69
CA LEU A 333 21.35 2.92 3.95
C LEU A 333 21.33 3.87 2.76
N ALA A 334 22.47 4.04 2.08
CA ALA A 334 22.58 4.84 0.87
C ALA A 334 21.72 4.26 -0.27
N ALA A 335 21.69 2.93 -0.41
CA ALA A 335 20.82 2.26 -1.37
C ALA A 335 19.33 2.54 -1.11
N ILE A 336 18.90 2.51 0.16
CA ILE A 336 17.52 2.86 0.54
C ILE A 336 17.19 4.31 0.17
N ALA A 337 18.09 5.24 0.49
CA ALA A 337 17.90 6.64 0.17
C ALA A 337 17.82 6.85 -1.35
N ALA A 338 18.76 6.29 -2.12
CA ALA A 338 18.79 6.40 -3.57
C ALA A 338 17.52 5.82 -4.22
N VAL A 339 17.15 4.59 -3.87
CA VAL A 339 15.94 3.94 -4.40
C VAL A 339 14.69 4.69 -3.98
N GLY A 340 14.59 5.10 -2.71
CA GLY A 340 13.47 5.88 -2.19
C GLY A 340 13.28 7.19 -2.96
N THR A 341 14.37 7.91 -3.24
CA THR A 341 14.35 9.14 -4.05
C THR A 341 13.90 8.87 -5.49
N VAL A 342 14.40 7.81 -6.14
CA VAL A 342 13.99 7.44 -7.51
C VAL A 342 12.48 7.17 -7.56
N ILE A 343 11.95 6.38 -6.63
CA ILE A 343 10.51 6.08 -6.57
C ILE A 343 9.71 7.36 -6.28
N ALA A 344 10.15 8.20 -5.33
CA ALA A 344 9.45 9.42 -4.97
C ALA A 344 9.38 10.48 -6.09
N VAL A 345 10.45 10.60 -6.89
CA VAL A 345 10.51 11.54 -8.02
C VAL A 345 9.69 11.04 -9.21
N LEU A 346 9.72 9.74 -9.49
CA LEU A 346 9.04 9.18 -10.67
C LEU A 346 7.56 8.88 -10.43
N ALA A 347 7.17 8.49 -9.21
CA ALA A 347 5.78 8.10 -8.89
C ALA A 347 4.70 9.12 -9.29
N PRO A 348 4.90 10.46 -9.25
CA PRO A 348 3.91 11.42 -9.72
C PRO A 348 3.80 11.52 -11.24
N VAL A 349 4.82 11.07 -11.98
CA VAL A 349 4.96 11.28 -13.43
C VAL A 349 4.57 10.04 -14.23
N ILE A 350 4.84 8.85 -13.70
CA ILE A 350 4.61 7.58 -14.40
C ILE A 350 3.35 6.88 -13.88
N GLY A 351 2.62 6.23 -14.80
CA GLY A 351 1.45 5.41 -14.44
C GLY A 351 1.82 4.20 -13.58
N ALA A 352 0.84 3.68 -12.83
CA ALA A 352 1.05 2.62 -11.83
C ALA A 352 1.69 1.33 -12.41
N GLY A 353 1.36 0.95 -13.65
CA GLY A 353 1.94 -0.22 -14.31
C GLY A 353 3.45 -0.10 -14.54
N LEU A 354 3.93 1.06 -14.98
CA LEU A 354 5.36 1.29 -15.20
C LEU A 354 6.12 1.42 -13.88
N LEU A 355 5.49 2.01 -12.85
CA LEU A 355 6.07 2.08 -11.50
C LEU A 355 6.26 0.67 -10.90
N PHE A 356 5.33 -0.26 -11.16
CA PHE A 356 5.48 -1.66 -10.75
C PHE A 356 6.67 -2.33 -11.44
N VAL A 357 6.82 -2.16 -12.77
CA VAL A 357 7.97 -2.69 -13.52
C VAL A 357 9.28 -2.11 -13.01
N LEU A 358 9.33 -0.80 -12.72
CA LEU A 358 10.49 -0.16 -12.12
C LEU A 358 10.83 -0.75 -10.75
N GLY A 359 9.83 -0.94 -9.89
CA GLY A 359 10.01 -1.58 -8.58
C GLY A 359 10.58 -3.00 -8.69
N ALA A 360 10.06 -3.80 -9.62
CA ALA A 360 10.56 -5.15 -9.90
C ALA A 360 12.01 -5.13 -10.44
N ALA A 361 12.34 -4.20 -11.33
CA ALA A 361 13.69 -4.04 -11.85
C ALA A 361 14.69 -3.66 -10.74
N ILE A 362 14.33 -2.74 -9.84
CA ILE A 362 15.16 -2.36 -8.69
C ILE A 362 15.36 -3.55 -7.75
N ALA A 363 14.31 -4.32 -7.47
CA ALA A 363 14.41 -5.53 -6.66
C ALA A 363 15.40 -6.53 -7.28
N ALA A 364 15.30 -6.78 -8.58
CA ALA A 364 16.22 -7.66 -9.30
C ALA A 364 17.67 -7.14 -9.25
N ILE A 365 17.90 -5.84 -9.41
CA ILE A 365 19.22 -5.21 -9.32
C ILE A 365 19.83 -5.37 -7.92
N LEU A 366 19.05 -5.15 -6.85
CA LEU A 366 19.52 -5.29 -5.48
C LEU A 366 19.90 -6.74 -5.16
N ILE A 367 19.06 -7.70 -5.54
CA ILE A 367 19.31 -9.14 -5.33
C ILE A 367 20.53 -9.59 -6.14
N ALA A 368 20.55 -9.29 -7.44
CA ALA A 368 21.65 -9.69 -8.33
C ALA A 368 22.97 -9.01 -7.96
N GLY A 369 22.94 -7.73 -7.56
CA GLY A 369 24.12 -6.99 -7.11
C GLY A 369 24.71 -7.56 -5.83
N SER A 370 23.86 -7.89 -4.85
CA SER A 370 24.28 -8.56 -3.61
C SER A 370 24.88 -9.94 -3.89
N TRP A 371 24.22 -10.74 -4.73
CA TRP A 371 24.73 -12.05 -5.16
C TRP A 371 26.08 -11.94 -5.89
N PHE A 372 26.21 -10.99 -6.82
CA PHE A 372 27.42 -10.78 -7.59
C PHE A 372 28.62 -10.42 -6.70
N LEU A 373 28.41 -9.59 -5.68
CA LEU A 373 29.45 -9.21 -4.73
C LEU A 373 29.89 -10.39 -3.85
N PHE A 374 28.93 -11.22 -3.42
CA PHE A 374 29.23 -12.47 -2.72
C PHE A 374 30.05 -13.42 -3.61
N ASP A 375 29.59 -13.65 -4.84
CA ASP A 375 30.19 -14.58 -5.79
C ASP A 375 31.64 -14.22 -6.20
N ARG A 376 31.88 -12.93 -6.45
CA ARG A 376 33.16 -12.45 -6.99
C ARG A 376 34.16 -11.99 -5.94
N SER A 377 33.69 -11.52 -4.79
CA SER A 377 34.55 -10.87 -3.79
C SER A 377 34.33 -11.36 -2.35
N GLY A 378 33.41 -12.31 -2.12
CA GLY A 378 33.07 -12.77 -0.78
C GLY A 378 32.41 -11.68 0.09
N LEU A 379 31.95 -10.59 -0.52
CA LEU A 379 31.32 -9.47 0.18
C LEU A 379 29.85 -9.78 0.43
N LEU A 380 29.46 -9.77 1.70
CA LEU A 380 28.07 -9.89 2.12
C LEU A 380 27.48 -8.48 2.21
N LEU A 381 26.52 -8.16 1.34
CA LEU A 381 25.70 -6.95 1.45
C LEU A 381 24.23 -7.32 1.56
N ASP A 382 23.55 -6.75 2.55
CA ASP A 382 22.14 -7.05 2.79
C ASP A 382 21.24 -6.35 1.77
N PHE A 383 20.62 -7.11 0.87
CA PHE A 383 19.60 -6.60 -0.04
C PHE A 383 18.19 -6.62 0.58
N THR A 384 17.96 -7.43 1.63
CA THR A 384 16.62 -7.70 2.16
C THR A 384 16.02 -6.45 2.80
N PHE A 385 16.82 -5.72 3.57
CA PHE A 385 16.36 -4.50 4.20
C PHE A 385 16.12 -3.36 3.19
N PRO A 386 17.04 -3.06 2.24
CA PRO A 386 16.75 -2.14 1.15
C PRO A 386 15.51 -2.49 0.34
N LEU A 387 15.30 -3.77 0.06
CA LEU A 387 14.12 -4.25 -0.67
C LEU A 387 12.82 -4.01 0.11
N LEU A 388 12.76 -4.40 1.38
CA LEU A 388 11.58 -4.18 2.24
C LEU A 388 11.28 -2.69 2.46
N ALA A 389 12.32 -1.88 2.67
CA ALA A 389 12.17 -0.43 2.80
C ALA A 389 11.62 0.18 1.50
N SER A 390 12.14 -0.24 0.35
CA SER A 390 11.69 0.21 -0.97
C SER A 390 10.26 -0.21 -1.27
N LEU A 391 9.87 -1.44 -0.89
CA LEU A 391 8.50 -1.93 -1.00
C LEU A 391 7.54 -1.09 -0.15
N LEU A 392 7.90 -0.75 1.09
CA LEU A 392 7.05 0.09 1.93
C LEU A 392 6.92 1.50 1.36
N ILE A 393 8.01 2.09 0.87
CA ILE A 393 7.99 3.39 0.20
C ILE A 393 7.06 3.34 -1.01
N TYR A 394 7.20 2.31 -1.85
CA TYR A 394 6.35 2.09 -3.02
C TYR A 394 4.86 1.99 -2.64
N VAL A 395 4.49 1.11 -1.70
CA VAL A 395 3.09 0.92 -1.28
C VAL A 395 2.51 2.22 -0.71
N THR A 396 3.30 2.93 0.09
CA THR A 396 2.87 4.21 0.69
C THR A 396 2.62 5.26 -0.39
N LEU A 397 3.52 5.40 -1.37
CA LEU A 397 3.38 6.38 -2.45
C LEU A 397 2.22 6.04 -3.38
N VAL A 398 2.05 4.76 -3.75
CA VAL A 398 0.90 4.30 -4.55
C VAL A 398 -0.41 4.59 -3.81
N PHE A 399 -0.48 4.32 -2.50
CA PHE A 399 -1.66 4.62 -1.70
C PHE A 399 -1.96 6.13 -1.65
N ILE A 400 -0.94 6.97 -1.43
CA ILE A 400 -1.08 8.43 -1.43
C ILE A 400 -1.58 8.93 -2.80
N SER A 401 -0.98 8.46 -3.90
CA SER A 401 -1.40 8.82 -5.25
C SER A 401 -2.84 8.40 -5.54
N TYR A 402 -3.23 7.18 -5.14
CA TYR A 402 -4.60 6.69 -5.27
C TYR A 402 -5.60 7.56 -4.49
N VAL A 403 -5.31 7.88 -3.22
CA VAL A 403 -6.18 8.74 -2.39
C VAL A 403 -6.29 10.15 -2.99
N ARG A 404 -5.21 10.69 -3.55
CA ARG A 404 -5.21 12.00 -4.22
C ARG A 404 -6.13 11.98 -5.45
N GLU A 405 -5.97 10.98 -6.32
CA GLU A 405 -6.79 10.86 -7.52
C GLU A 405 -8.28 10.64 -7.20
N GLN A 406 -8.60 9.87 -6.15
CA GLN A 406 -9.97 9.70 -5.67
C GLN A 406 -10.58 11.02 -5.15
N LYS A 407 -9.80 11.82 -4.42
CA LYS A 407 -10.25 13.14 -3.94
C LYS A 407 -10.55 14.10 -5.09
N ASP A 408 -9.70 14.11 -6.12
CA ASP A 408 -9.88 14.98 -7.28
C ASP A 408 -11.12 14.57 -8.08
N ARG A 409 -11.33 13.26 -8.31
CA ARG A 409 -12.57 12.75 -8.94
C ARG A 409 -13.82 13.10 -8.14
N ARG A 410 -13.77 13.01 -6.81
CA ARG A 410 -14.92 13.35 -5.95
C ARG A 410 -15.23 14.85 -5.97
N ARG A 411 -14.21 15.72 -5.96
CA ARG A 411 -14.37 17.17 -6.08
C ARG A 411 -15.05 17.55 -7.39
N ILE A 412 -14.61 16.94 -8.49
CA ILE A 412 -15.24 17.12 -9.80
C ILE A 412 -16.72 16.73 -9.73
N ARG A 413 -17.06 15.52 -9.26
CA ARG A 413 -18.47 15.09 -9.14
C ARG A 413 -19.32 16.02 -8.25
N GLN A 414 -18.79 16.48 -7.13
CA GLN A 414 -19.51 17.38 -6.23
C GLN A 414 -19.75 18.77 -6.84
N ALA A 415 -18.78 19.29 -7.59
CA ALA A 415 -18.94 20.55 -8.30
C ALA A 415 -20.03 20.47 -9.37
N PHE A 416 -20.09 19.36 -10.12
CA PHE A 416 -21.12 19.17 -11.17
C PHE A 416 -22.52 18.83 -10.62
N GLY A 417 -22.62 18.17 -9.47
CA GLY A 417 -23.90 17.82 -8.83
C GLY A 417 -24.74 19.00 -8.33
N GLN A 418 -24.19 20.20 -8.26
CA GLN A 418 -24.94 21.41 -7.92
C GLN A 418 -25.65 22.03 -9.14
N TYR A 419 -25.27 21.64 -10.36
CA TYR A 419 -25.76 22.24 -11.60
C TYR A 419 -26.52 21.26 -12.49
N LEU A 420 -26.43 19.96 -12.23
CA LEU A 420 -27.00 18.90 -13.07
C LEU A 420 -27.62 17.79 -12.20
N SER A 421 -28.63 17.10 -12.74
CA SER A 421 -29.26 15.96 -12.05
C SER A 421 -28.24 14.83 -11.79
N PRO A 422 -28.38 14.03 -10.70
CA PRO A 422 -27.42 12.98 -10.37
C PRO A 422 -27.16 11.98 -11.51
N ALA A 423 -28.20 11.64 -12.26
CA ALA A 423 -28.11 10.75 -13.42
C ALA A 423 -27.26 11.36 -14.56
N LEU A 424 -27.35 12.67 -14.78
CA LEU A 424 -26.58 13.38 -15.80
C LEU A 424 -25.11 13.53 -15.40
N VAL A 425 -24.82 13.78 -14.13
CA VAL A 425 -23.44 13.83 -13.61
C VAL A 425 -22.73 12.49 -13.76
N GLU A 426 -23.43 11.39 -13.50
CA GLU A 426 -22.88 10.04 -13.62
C GLU A 426 -22.55 9.70 -15.08
N GLN A 427 -23.43 10.06 -16.02
CA GLN A 427 -23.21 9.84 -17.44
C GLN A 427 -22.09 10.74 -18.02
N LEU A 428 -22.01 12.01 -17.60
CA LEU A 428 -20.92 12.92 -17.98
C LEU A 428 -19.57 12.48 -17.42
N ALA A 429 -19.55 11.93 -16.20
CA ALA A 429 -18.32 11.37 -15.62
C ALA A 429 -17.83 10.13 -16.37
N GLN A 430 -18.72 9.40 -17.05
CA GLN A 430 -18.40 8.23 -17.86
C GLN A 430 -18.02 8.60 -19.31
N SER A 431 -18.45 9.75 -19.83
CA SER A 431 -18.18 10.16 -21.21
C SER A 431 -17.99 11.68 -21.34
N PRO A 432 -16.81 12.21 -20.97
CA PRO A 432 -16.51 13.64 -21.05
C PRO A 432 -16.54 14.20 -22.47
N GLU A 433 -16.40 13.34 -23.49
CA GLU A 433 -16.30 13.71 -24.90
C GLU A 433 -17.61 14.24 -25.48
N LYS A 434 -18.73 14.09 -24.78
CA LYS A 434 -20.03 14.67 -25.17
C LYS A 434 -20.15 16.18 -24.88
N LEU A 435 -19.13 16.81 -24.28
CA LEU A 435 -19.07 18.24 -23.94
C LEU A 435 -18.62 19.16 -25.11
N VAL A 436 -18.87 18.78 -26.36
CA VAL A 436 -18.54 19.62 -27.52
C VAL A 436 -19.72 20.56 -27.83
N LEU A 437 -19.41 21.76 -28.33
CA LEU A 437 -20.41 22.69 -28.88
C LEU A 437 -21.13 22.04 -30.06
N GLY A 438 -22.45 22.17 -30.08
CA GLY A 438 -23.32 21.49 -31.03
C GLY A 438 -24.54 20.92 -30.32
N GLY A 439 -25.55 20.59 -31.10
CA GLY A 439 -26.75 19.96 -30.60
C GLY A 439 -27.25 18.91 -31.57
N GLU A 440 -28.10 18.02 -31.05
CA GLU A 440 -28.82 17.04 -31.85
C GLU A 440 -30.26 17.50 -32.04
N GLU A 441 -30.83 17.20 -33.22
CA GLU A 441 -32.24 17.40 -33.48
C GLU A 441 -33.05 16.32 -32.77
N ARG A 442 -33.98 16.75 -31.92
CA ARG A 442 -34.79 15.85 -31.11
C ARG A 442 -36.19 16.42 -30.90
N THR A 443 -37.19 15.54 -30.96
CA THR A 443 -38.55 15.89 -30.56
C THR A 443 -38.61 16.02 -29.04
N MET A 444 -38.99 17.19 -28.55
CA MET A 444 -38.95 17.50 -27.13
C MET A 444 -40.23 18.21 -26.71
N THR A 445 -40.60 18.04 -25.45
CA THR A 445 -41.62 18.85 -24.79
C THR A 445 -40.94 19.94 -23.99
N VAL A 446 -41.39 21.17 -24.16
CA VAL A 446 -40.82 22.36 -23.53
C VAL A 446 -41.91 23.03 -22.71
N MET A 447 -41.56 23.47 -21.51
CA MET A 447 -42.43 24.17 -20.58
C MET A 447 -41.81 25.50 -20.17
N PHE A 448 -42.63 26.54 -20.20
CA PHE A 448 -42.37 27.80 -19.52
C PHE A 448 -43.37 27.95 -18.39
N SER A 449 -42.90 28.41 -17.24
CA SER A 449 -43.74 28.83 -16.13
C SER A 449 -43.35 30.24 -15.72
N ASP A 450 -44.31 31.11 -15.45
CA ASP A 450 -44.07 32.46 -14.92
C ASP A 450 -45.01 32.78 -13.77
N VAL A 451 -44.59 33.67 -12.85
CA VAL A 451 -45.41 34.09 -11.71
C VAL A 451 -46.27 35.28 -12.12
N ARG A 452 -47.59 35.14 -11.95
CA ARG A 452 -48.54 36.20 -12.25
C ARG A 452 -48.38 37.35 -11.27
N ASP A 453 -48.33 38.55 -11.83
CA ASP A 453 -48.29 39.80 -11.09
C ASP A 453 -47.10 39.85 -10.08
N PHE A 454 -45.99 39.18 -10.40
CA PHE A 454 -44.81 39.09 -9.53
C PHE A 454 -44.22 40.44 -9.15
N THR A 455 -44.31 41.45 -10.04
CA THR A 455 -43.90 42.82 -9.73
C THR A 455 -44.57 43.35 -8.46
N ALA A 456 -45.87 43.08 -8.26
CA ALA A 456 -46.59 43.50 -7.05
C ALA A 456 -46.09 42.75 -5.80
N ILE A 457 -45.72 41.47 -5.95
CA ILE A 457 -45.12 40.67 -4.88
C ILE A 457 -43.76 41.27 -4.53
N SER A 458 -42.87 41.47 -5.50
CA SER A 458 -41.54 42.06 -5.30
C SER A 458 -41.59 43.46 -4.68
N GLU A 459 -42.58 44.29 -5.05
CA GLU A 459 -42.77 45.61 -4.46
C GLU A 459 -43.10 45.54 -2.95
N SER A 460 -43.86 44.53 -2.51
CA SER A 460 -44.14 44.32 -1.09
C SER A 460 -42.88 44.02 -0.26
N PHE A 461 -41.80 43.53 -0.90
CA PHE A 461 -40.51 43.24 -0.27
C PHE A 461 -39.46 44.34 -0.50
N LYS A 462 -39.84 45.54 -0.97
CA LYS A 462 -38.88 46.62 -1.27
C LYS A 462 -37.95 47.01 -0.11
N ARG A 463 -38.39 46.82 1.14
CA ARG A 463 -37.62 47.07 2.37
C ARG A 463 -36.94 45.81 2.94
N ASP A 464 -37.15 44.65 2.34
CA ASP A 464 -36.60 43.36 2.76
C ASP A 464 -36.19 42.48 1.56
N PRO A 465 -35.06 42.79 0.89
CA PRO A 465 -34.54 41.97 -0.22
C PRO A 465 -34.16 40.54 0.19
N GLN A 466 -33.81 40.32 1.47
CA GLN A 466 -33.49 38.99 1.97
C GLN A 466 -34.74 38.13 2.10
N GLY A 467 -35.86 38.69 2.57
CA GLY A 467 -37.17 38.03 2.58
C GLY A 467 -37.65 37.65 1.18
N LEU A 468 -37.44 38.51 0.17
CA LEU A 468 -37.74 38.17 -1.22
C LEU A 468 -36.91 36.97 -1.72
N THR A 469 -35.62 36.94 -1.38
CA THR A 469 -34.73 35.83 -1.74
C THR A 469 -35.17 34.52 -1.07
N GLN A 470 -35.57 34.57 0.20
CA GLN A 470 -36.11 33.40 0.90
C GLN A 470 -37.43 32.93 0.29
N LEU A 471 -38.31 33.86 -0.09
CA LEU A 471 -39.56 33.53 -0.78
C LEU A 471 -39.29 32.86 -2.12
N MET A 472 -38.36 33.39 -2.92
CA MET A 472 -37.94 32.80 -4.19
C MET A 472 -37.42 31.38 -3.99
N ASN A 473 -36.57 31.14 -2.99
CA ASN A 473 -36.07 29.79 -2.72
C ASN A 473 -37.19 28.84 -2.26
N ARG A 474 -38.11 29.29 -1.39
CA ARG A 474 -39.29 28.52 -0.94
C ARG A 474 -40.26 28.21 -2.08
N PHE A 475 -40.31 29.06 -3.09
CA PHE A 475 -41.14 28.90 -4.29
C PHE A 475 -40.48 28.01 -5.34
N LEU A 476 -39.23 28.30 -5.73
CA LEU A 476 -38.55 27.56 -6.79
C LEU A 476 -38.24 26.11 -6.39
N THR A 477 -37.88 25.85 -5.13
CA THR A 477 -37.49 24.49 -4.67
C THR A 477 -38.56 23.42 -4.94
N PRO A 478 -39.82 23.56 -4.48
CA PRO A 478 -40.84 22.54 -4.74
C PRO A 478 -41.20 22.41 -6.22
N LEU A 479 -41.18 23.50 -6.98
CA LEU A 479 -41.41 23.47 -8.44
C LEU A 479 -40.30 22.71 -9.16
N THR A 480 -39.04 22.96 -8.80
CA THR A 480 -37.88 22.22 -9.29
C THR A 480 -38.00 20.74 -8.97
N ASN A 481 -38.46 20.38 -7.77
CA ASN A 481 -38.71 18.99 -7.41
C ASN A 481 -39.83 18.34 -8.24
N ALA A 482 -40.90 19.08 -8.54
CA ALA A 482 -41.98 18.58 -9.41
C ALA A 482 -41.49 18.29 -10.84
N ILE A 483 -40.67 19.17 -11.40
CA ILE A 483 -40.07 18.99 -12.74
C ILE A 483 -39.12 17.79 -12.74
N ILE A 484 -38.15 17.75 -11.83
CA ILE A 484 -37.15 16.67 -11.76
C ILE A 484 -37.81 15.33 -11.42
N GLY A 485 -38.79 15.31 -10.52
CA GLY A 485 -39.54 14.12 -10.13
C GLY A 485 -40.32 13.49 -11.30
N ARG A 486 -40.62 14.28 -12.34
CA ARG A 486 -41.22 13.84 -13.60
C ARG A 486 -40.20 13.81 -14.74
N LYS A 487 -38.93 13.52 -14.46
CA LYS A 487 -37.84 13.38 -15.46
C LYS A 487 -37.57 14.64 -16.30
N GLY A 488 -38.03 15.81 -15.87
CA GLY A 488 -37.75 17.07 -16.55
C GLY A 488 -36.34 17.57 -16.27
N THR A 489 -35.75 18.23 -17.26
CA THR A 489 -34.48 18.94 -17.14
C THR A 489 -34.76 20.44 -17.10
N ILE A 490 -34.27 21.12 -16.06
CA ILE A 490 -34.36 22.58 -15.96
C ILE A 490 -33.26 23.20 -16.81
N ASP A 491 -33.65 24.06 -17.75
CA ASP A 491 -32.71 24.80 -18.59
C ASP A 491 -32.16 26.00 -17.81
N LYS A 492 -33.05 26.90 -17.36
CA LYS A 492 -32.67 28.08 -16.58
C LYS A 492 -33.83 28.69 -15.79
N TYR A 493 -33.46 29.48 -14.79
CA TYR A 493 -34.35 30.42 -14.10
C TYR A 493 -34.18 31.81 -14.72
N MET A 494 -35.28 32.47 -15.06
CA MET A 494 -35.31 33.82 -15.63
C MET A 494 -36.11 34.73 -14.71
N GLY A 495 -35.50 35.14 -13.59
CA GLY A 495 -36.21 35.85 -12.52
C GLY A 495 -37.19 34.91 -11.81
N ASP A 496 -38.48 35.15 -11.99
CA ASP A 496 -39.60 34.37 -11.50
C ASP A 496 -40.09 33.30 -12.48
N ALA A 497 -39.57 33.29 -13.70
CA ALA A 497 -39.89 32.29 -14.70
C ALA A 497 -38.95 31.07 -14.66
N ILE A 498 -39.51 29.90 -14.95
CA ILE A 498 -38.80 28.62 -15.07
C ILE A 498 -38.94 28.11 -16.51
N MET A 499 -37.81 27.80 -17.14
CA MET A 499 -37.77 27.07 -18.41
C MET A 499 -37.27 25.65 -18.18
N ALA A 500 -38.04 24.67 -18.63
CA ALA A 500 -37.70 23.26 -18.53
C ALA A 500 -38.08 22.50 -19.80
N PHE A 501 -37.46 21.34 -20.01
CA PHE A 501 -37.74 20.47 -21.14
C PHE A 501 -37.63 18.99 -20.75
N TRP A 502 -38.24 18.13 -21.58
CA TRP A 502 -38.23 16.68 -21.44
C TRP A 502 -37.68 16.03 -22.71
N ASN A 503 -37.36 14.74 -22.60
CA ASN A 503 -36.72 13.94 -23.63
C ASN A 503 -35.26 14.32 -23.95
N ALA A 504 -34.59 15.09 -23.10
CA ALA A 504 -33.15 15.25 -23.15
C ALA A 504 -32.60 15.56 -21.75
N PRO A 505 -31.34 15.17 -21.43
CA PRO A 505 -30.39 14.42 -22.26
C PRO A 505 -30.68 12.91 -22.33
N LEU A 506 -31.63 12.42 -21.54
CA LEU A 506 -32.07 11.03 -21.54
C LEU A 506 -33.33 10.90 -22.41
N ASP A 507 -33.43 9.78 -23.13
CA ASP A 507 -34.64 9.43 -23.87
C ASP A 507 -35.79 9.16 -22.89
N ASP A 508 -36.92 9.80 -23.12
CA ASP A 508 -38.15 9.62 -22.35
C ASP A 508 -39.33 9.50 -23.32
N PRO A 509 -39.79 8.28 -23.65
CA PRO A 509 -40.87 8.09 -24.63
C PRO A 509 -42.21 8.67 -24.20
N ASP A 510 -42.38 8.95 -22.90
CA ASP A 510 -43.60 9.53 -22.31
C ASP A 510 -43.42 11.02 -21.95
N HIS A 511 -42.51 11.70 -22.64
CA HIS A 511 -42.09 13.07 -22.30
C HIS A 511 -43.22 14.09 -22.28
N GLU A 512 -44.21 13.97 -23.19
CA GLU A 512 -45.39 14.85 -23.20
C GLU A 512 -46.24 14.65 -21.95
N HIS A 513 -46.46 13.39 -21.55
CA HIS A 513 -47.27 13.06 -20.38
C HIS A 513 -46.59 13.52 -19.09
N ASN A 514 -45.28 13.27 -18.98
CA ASN A 514 -44.48 13.69 -17.84
C ASN A 514 -44.47 15.22 -17.68
N ALA A 515 -44.38 15.98 -18.77
CA ALA A 515 -44.48 17.44 -18.73
C ALA A 515 -45.85 17.93 -18.23
N CYS A 516 -46.94 17.32 -18.69
CA CYS A 516 -48.29 17.67 -18.24
C CYS A 516 -48.51 17.35 -16.75
N LEU A 517 -48.03 16.20 -16.28
CA LEU A 517 -48.10 15.84 -14.85
C LEU A 517 -47.22 16.73 -13.99
N ALA A 518 -46.03 17.12 -14.48
CA ALA A 518 -45.15 18.06 -13.79
C ALA A 518 -45.85 19.41 -13.59
N ALA A 519 -46.54 19.92 -14.61
CA ALA A 519 -47.30 21.16 -14.51
C ALA A 519 -48.45 21.07 -13.49
N LEU A 520 -49.17 19.95 -13.44
CA LEU A 520 -50.20 19.71 -12.41
C LEU A 520 -49.58 19.65 -11.01
N ASP A 521 -48.46 18.95 -10.85
CA ASP A 521 -47.74 18.84 -9.58
C ASP A 521 -47.21 20.22 -9.13
N MET A 522 -46.73 21.06 -10.06
CA MET A 522 -46.30 22.43 -9.80
C MET A 522 -47.45 23.31 -9.30
N VAL A 523 -48.62 23.26 -9.95
CA VAL A 523 -49.81 24.01 -9.50
C VAL A 523 -50.20 23.60 -8.09
N ARG A 524 -50.25 22.28 -7.80
CA ARG A 524 -50.55 21.76 -6.46
C ARG A 524 -49.51 22.24 -5.42
N SER A 525 -48.22 22.21 -5.75
CA SER A 525 -47.17 22.72 -4.86
C SER A 525 -47.29 24.22 -4.56
N VAL A 526 -47.74 25.03 -5.54
CA VAL A 526 -48.02 26.45 -5.30
C VAL A 526 -49.23 26.65 -4.38
N GLU A 527 -50.27 25.84 -4.55
CA GLU A 527 -51.46 25.87 -3.68
C GLU A 527 -51.11 25.51 -2.23
N GLU A 528 -50.33 24.44 -2.02
CA GLU A 528 -49.81 24.03 -0.72
C GLU A 528 -48.96 25.15 -0.08
N LEU A 529 -48.04 25.74 -0.86
CA LEU A 529 -47.21 26.86 -0.39
C LEU A 529 -48.07 28.08 -0.03
N ASN A 530 -49.09 28.40 -0.81
CA ASN A 530 -50.01 29.48 -0.53
C ASN A 530 -50.82 29.22 0.74
N ALA A 531 -51.28 27.99 0.99
CA ALA A 531 -52.01 27.64 2.21
C ALA A 531 -51.16 27.86 3.46
N VAL A 532 -49.90 27.42 3.44
CA VAL A 532 -48.94 27.65 4.53
C VAL A 532 -48.69 29.15 4.72
N ARG A 533 -48.43 29.88 3.63
CA ARG A 533 -48.16 31.32 3.68
C ARG A 533 -49.37 32.14 4.12
N ALA A 534 -50.58 31.73 3.78
CA ALA A 534 -51.81 32.38 4.23
C ALA A 534 -51.94 32.27 5.75
N GLU A 535 -51.61 31.11 6.32
CA GLU A 535 -51.59 30.91 7.77
C GLU A 535 -50.48 31.71 8.45
N GLU A 536 -49.26 31.72 7.90
CA GLU A 536 -48.14 32.55 8.39
C GLU A 536 -48.51 34.04 8.39
N ALA A 537 -49.12 34.51 7.30
CA ALA A 537 -49.54 35.90 7.16
C ALA A 537 -50.66 36.26 8.16
N ARG A 538 -51.60 35.35 8.39
CA ARG A 538 -52.67 35.50 9.39
C ARG A 538 -52.12 35.61 10.81
N LEU A 539 -51.15 34.77 11.17
CA LEU A 539 -50.51 34.77 12.49
C LEU A 539 -49.64 36.01 12.71
N ALA A 540 -48.96 36.48 11.66
CA ALA A 540 -48.10 37.66 11.70
C ALA A 540 -48.86 38.99 11.50
N GLY A 541 -50.16 38.95 11.17
CA GLY A 541 -50.98 40.14 10.92
C GLY A 541 -50.56 40.94 9.68
N ILE A 542 -49.93 40.29 8.70
CA ILE A 542 -49.44 40.92 7.47
C ILE A 542 -50.33 40.61 6.25
N PRO A 543 -50.40 41.49 5.23
CA PRO A 543 -51.17 41.23 4.03
C PRO A 543 -50.68 39.99 3.27
N PHE A 544 -51.59 39.06 2.96
CA PHE A 544 -51.31 37.88 2.15
C PHE A 544 -51.56 38.16 0.67
N LEU A 545 -50.52 38.02 -0.15
CA LEU A 545 -50.61 38.01 -1.62
C LEU A 545 -50.37 36.58 -2.13
N PRO A 546 -51.39 35.91 -2.70
CA PRO A 546 -51.23 34.55 -3.21
C PRO A 546 -50.33 34.54 -4.45
N ILE A 547 -49.43 33.56 -4.52
CA ILE A 547 -48.64 33.29 -5.71
C ILE A 547 -49.53 32.54 -6.70
N ARG A 548 -49.56 32.99 -7.95
CA ARG A 548 -50.23 32.26 -9.03
C ARG A 548 -49.24 32.08 -10.15
N ILE A 549 -49.26 30.94 -10.81
CA ILE A 549 -48.38 30.65 -11.94
C ILE A 549 -49.19 30.49 -13.24
N GLY A 550 -48.61 30.94 -14.34
CA GLY A 550 -48.99 30.54 -15.69
C GLY A 550 -47.99 29.49 -16.18
N ILE A 551 -48.48 28.43 -16.81
CA ILE A 551 -47.64 27.38 -17.42
C ILE A 551 -48.05 27.20 -18.87
N GLY A 552 -47.09 27.26 -19.79
CA GLY A 552 -47.26 26.96 -21.21
C GLY A 552 -46.41 25.78 -21.63
N ILE A 553 -47.02 24.78 -22.27
CA ILE A 553 -46.35 23.55 -22.71
C ILE A 553 -46.52 23.38 -24.22
N ASN A 554 -45.44 23.04 -24.91
CA ASN A 554 -45.51 22.68 -26.32
C ASN A 554 -44.52 21.58 -26.69
N THR A 555 -44.85 20.79 -27.72
CA THR A 555 -44.04 19.68 -28.19
C THR A 555 -43.69 19.83 -29.65
N GLY A 556 -42.43 19.59 -30.00
CA GLY A 556 -41.99 19.56 -31.40
C GLY A 556 -40.49 19.33 -31.55
N LEU A 557 -40.05 19.29 -32.81
CA LEU A 557 -38.64 19.13 -33.15
C LEU A 557 -37.84 20.38 -32.73
N CYS A 558 -36.85 20.17 -31.87
CA CYS A 558 -35.94 21.19 -31.36
C CYS A 558 -34.49 20.74 -31.54
N VAL A 559 -33.54 21.66 -31.43
CA VAL A 559 -32.11 21.36 -31.34
C VAL A 559 -31.71 21.49 -29.86
N VAL A 560 -31.16 20.43 -29.28
CA VAL A 560 -30.70 20.42 -27.88
C VAL A 560 -29.21 20.12 -27.81
N GLY A 561 -28.48 20.86 -26.99
CA GLY A 561 -27.05 20.67 -26.81
C GLY A 561 -26.37 21.82 -26.08
N ASN A 562 -25.04 21.88 -26.17
CA ASN A 562 -24.26 22.95 -25.58
C ASN A 562 -24.37 24.22 -26.44
N MET A 563 -25.10 25.22 -25.96
CA MET A 563 -25.40 26.46 -26.67
C MET A 563 -24.72 27.65 -25.99
N GLY A 564 -24.07 28.52 -26.76
CA GLY A 564 -23.42 29.72 -26.26
C GLY A 564 -22.13 30.06 -26.99
N SER A 565 -21.22 30.73 -26.30
CA SER A 565 -19.88 31.04 -26.80
C SER A 565 -18.89 29.93 -26.43
N GLN A 566 -17.72 29.90 -27.08
CA GLN A 566 -16.62 28.98 -26.72
C GLN A 566 -16.14 29.11 -25.27
N LEU A 567 -16.39 30.26 -24.63
CA LEU A 567 -15.97 30.54 -23.24
C LEU A 567 -17.09 30.29 -22.23
N ARG A 568 -18.35 30.27 -22.67
CA ARG A 568 -19.53 30.13 -21.82
C ARG A 568 -20.67 29.55 -22.65
N PHE A 569 -21.05 28.33 -22.32
CA PHE A 569 -22.16 27.60 -22.93
C PHE A 569 -22.99 26.93 -21.84
N ASP A 570 -24.29 26.83 -22.10
CA ASP A 570 -25.27 26.14 -21.25
C ASP A 570 -25.89 25.01 -22.07
N TYR A 571 -26.20 23.88 -21.43
CA TYR A 571 -26.93 22.79 -22.09
C TYR A 571 -28.40 23.19 -22.20
N SER A 572 -28.83 23.58 -23.41
CA SER A 572 -30.09 24.29 -23.64
C SER A 572 -30.77 23.81 -24.93
N VAL A 573 -32.02 24.24 -25.13
CA VAL A 573 -32.85 23.84 -26.28
C VAL A 573 -33.26 25.07 -27.09
N LEU A 574 -33.20 24.94 -28.43
CA LEU A 574 -33.58 25.98 -29.39
C LEU A 574 -34.56 25.41 -30.41
N GLY A 575 -35.54 26.21 -30.80
CA GLY A 575 -36.48 25.84 -31.86
C GLY A 575 -37.75 26.68 -31.84
N ASP A 576 -38.49 26.61 -32.94
CA ASP A 576 -39.82 27.21 -33.03
C ASP A 576 -40.79 26.69 -31.94
N PRO A 577 -40.78 25.39 -31.55
CA PRO A 577 -41.62 24.90 -30.45
C PRO A 577 -41.34 25.54 -29.09
N VAL A 578 -40.08 25.93 -28.82
CA VAL A 578 -39.66 26.64 -27.59
C VAL A 578 -40.33 28.01 -27.54
N ASN A 579 -40.26 28.77 -28.65
CA ASN A 579 -40.88 30.08 -28.75
C ASN A 579 -42.40 30.01 -28.62
N LEU A 580 -43.02 28.96 -29.18
CA LEU A 580 -44.46 28.75 -29.04
C LEU A 580 -44.85 28.42 -27.60
N ALA A 581 -44.09 27.60 -26.87
CA ALA A 581 -44.36 27.31 -25.45
C ALA A 581 -44.37 28.58 -24.58
N SER A 582 -43.37 29.44 -24.74
CA SER A 582 -43.29 30.72 -24.02
C SER A 582 -44.48 31.65 -24.34
N ARG A 583 -44.94 31.67 -25.59
CA ARG A 583 -46.10 32.47 -25.99
C ARG A 583 -47.42 31.87 -25.52
N ILE A 584 -47.52 30.54 -25.43
CA ILE A 584 -48.69 29.87 -24.86
C ILE A 584 -48.77 30.21 -23.35
N GLU A 585 -47.65 30.20 -22.63
CA GLU A 585 -47.57 30.58 -21.22
C GLU A 585 -48.14 31.99 -20.99
N SER A 586 -47.68 32.97 -21.78
CA SER A 586 -48.08 34.36 -21.61
C SER A 586 -49.60 34.59 -21.82
N ARG A 587 -50.27 33.68 -22.55
CA ARG A 587 -51.73 33.73 -22.81
C ARG A 587 -52.57 33.09 -21.71
N THR A 588 -51.95 32.38 -20.76
CA THR A 588 -52.68 31.78 -19.64
C THR A 588 -53.50 32.83 -18.87
N LYS A 589 -53.00 34.07 -18.77
CA LYS A 589 -53.67 35.21 -18.11
C LYS A 589 -54.95 35.64 -18.83
N ASP A 590 -54.96 35.60 -20.17
CA ASP A 590 -56.10 36.03 -20.99
C ASP A 590 -57.28 35.08 -20.79
N TYR A 591 -57.01 33.78 -20.81
CA TYR A 591 -58.01 32.71 -20.64
C TYR A 591 -58.34 32.40 -19.17
N GLY A 592 -57.52 32.85 -18.23
CA GLY A 592 -57.75 32.66 -16.79
C GLY A 592 -57.39 31.29 -16.24
N VAL A 593 -56.71 30.45 -17.01
CA VAL A 593 -56.35 29.07 -16.62
C VAL A 593 -54.89 28.99 -16.18
N ALA A 594 -54.52 28.02 -15.33
CA ALA A 594 -53.13 27.89 -14.87
C ALA A 594 -52.22 27.27 -15.93
N ILE A 595 -52.70 26.28 -16.68
CA ILE A 595 -51.91 25.48 -17.61
C ILE A 595 -52.53 25.54 -19.01
N LEU A 596 -51.72 25.92 -19.99
CA LEU A 596 -52.05 25.83 -21.41
C LEU A 596 -51.07 24.91 -22.14
N ALA A 597 -51.57 24.11 -23.07
CA ALA A 597 -50.77 23.24 -23.90
C ALA A 597 -51.16 23.33 -25.38
N GLY A 598 -50.17 23.18 -26.26
CA GLY A 598 -50.39 23.09 -27.71
C GLY A 598 -50.98 21.74 -28.15
N GLU A 599 -51.59 21.71 -29.34
CA GLU A 599 -52.26 20.53 -29.92
C GLU A 599 -51.36 19.30 -29.97
N ARG A 600 -50.08 19.47 -30.32
CA ARG A 600 -49.12 18.35 -30.44
C ARG A 600 -48.90 17.62 -29.12
N THR A 601 -48.81 18.36 -28.00
CA THR A 601 -48.66 17.78 -26.67
C THR A 601 -49.93 17.01 -26.27
N ILE A 602 -51.10 17.59 -26.54
CA ILE A 602 -52.38 16.97 -26.17
C ILE A 602 -52.69 15.74 -27.03
N ALA A 603 -52.38 15.76 -28.32
CA ALA A 603 -52.57 14.62 -29.21
C ALA A 603 -51.81 13.36 -28.72
N LYS A 604 -50.64 13.55 -28.09
CA LYS A 604 -49.82 12.47 -27.52
C LYS A 604 -50.21 12.09 -26.09
N THR A 605 -51.06 12.88 -25.43
CA THR A 605 -51.53 12.65 -24.05
C THR A 605 -53.04 12.44 -23.96
N ALA A 606 -53.70 12.17 -25.09
CA ALA A 606 -55.14 11.98 -25.18
C ALA A 606 -55.60 10.86 -24.23
N GLY A 607 -56.54 11.18 -23.34
CA GLY A 607 -57.07 10.26 -22.33
C GLY A 607 -56.18 10.06 -21.09
N LEU A 608 -54.95 10.59 -21.09
CA LEU A 608 -54.03 10.56 -19.94
C LEU A 608 -54.07 11.85 -19.10
N VAL A 609 -54.63 12.93 -19.64
CA VAL A 609 -54.85 14.20 -18.95
C VAL A 609 -56.21 14.79 -19.31
N ALA A 610 -56.82 15.52 -18.38
CA ALA A 610 -58.08 16.22 -18.60
C ALA A 610 -57.82 17.51 -19.37
N ALA A 611 -57.83 17.44 -20.70
CA ALA A 611 -57.56 18.56 -21.59
C ALA A 611 -58.85 19.08 -22.26
N LEU A 612 -59.11 20.39 -22.12
CA LEU A 612 -60.24 21.07 -22.73
C LEU A 612 -59.76 22.05 -23.81
N GLU A 613 -60.26 21.92 -25.04
CA GLU A 613 -59.95 22.86 -26.11
C GLU A 613 -60.44 24.27 -25.75
N LEU A 614 -59.59 25.28 -25.86
CA LEU A 614 -59.96 26.65 -25.53
C LEU A 614 -60.22 27.51 -26.75
N ASP A 615 -59.32 27.50 -27.73
CA ASP A 615 -59.35 28.47 -28.83
C ASP A 615 -58.41 28.06 -29.98
N LEU A 616 -58.57 28.71 -31.14
CA LEU A 616 -57.52 28.81 -32.16
C LEU A 616 -56.86 30.18 -32.06
N ILE A 617 -55.55 30.20 -31.81
CA ILE A 617 -54.79 31.45 -31.70
C ILE A 617 -53.88 31.62 -32.91
N THR A 618 -53.85 32.83 -33.48
CA THR A 618 -52.84 33.17 -34.49
C THR A 618 -51.67 33.84 -33.79
N VAL A 619 -50.50 33.21 -33.86
CA VAL A 619 -49.30 33.70 -33.20
C VAL A 619 -48.51 34.58 -34.17
N LYS A 620 -48.10 35.78 -33.73
CA LYS A 620 -47.33 36.74 -34.54
C LYS A 620 -46.10 36.09 -35.18
N GLY A 621 -46.06 36.02 -36.51
CA GLY A 621 -44.99 35.38 -37.28
C GLY A 621 -45.36 34.02 -37.89
N LYS A 622 -46.54 33.48 -37.60
CA LYS A 622 -47.13 32.30 -38.26
C LYS A 622 -48.45 32.65 -38.93
N THR A 623 -48.68 32.05 -40.10
CA THR A 623 -49.93 32.17 -40.87
C THR A 623 -50.96 31.10 -40.50
N GLU A 624 -50.52 29.97 -39.94
CA GLU A 624 -51.39 28.89 -39.50
C GLU A 624 -51.81 29.09 -38.04
N PRO A 625 -53.11 28.98 -37.72
CA PRO A 625 -53.59 29.11 -36.36
C PRO A 625 -53.30 27.86 -35.54
N GLU A 626 -52.88 28.04 -34.29
CA GLU A 626 -52.54 26.95 -33.37
C GLU A 626 -53.71 26.70 -32.41
N ARG A 627 -54.12 25.44 -32.24
CA ARG A 627 -55.08 25.05 -31.21
C ARG A 627 -54.41 24.96 -29.85
N ILE A 628 -55.04 25.57 -28.84
CA ILE A 628 -54.60 25.52 -27.45
C ILE A 628 -55.64 24.85 -26.56
N TYR A 629 -55.14 24.17 -25.53
CA TYR A 629 -55.94 23.40 -24.59
C TYR A 629 -55.59 23.81 -23.16
N ALA A 630 -56.60 23.88 -22.28
CA ALA A 630 -56.39 23.94 -20.84
C ALA A 630 -56.21 22.52 -20.29
N ILE A 631 -55.21 22.31 -19.45
CA ILE A 631 -55.08 21.09 -18.66
C ILE A 631 -55.65 21.38 -17.28
N VAL A 632 -56.72 20.67 -16.90
CA VAL A 632 -57.45 20.90 -15.64
C VAL A 632 -57.37 19.73 -14.65
N GLY A 633 -56.69 18.65 -15.03
CA GLY A 633 -56.53 17.49 -14.15
C GLY A 633 -55.82 16.31 -14.82
N ASP A 634 -55.62 15.27 -14.03
CA ASP A 634 -54.95 14.03 -14.45
C ASP A 634 -55.95 13.04 -15.10
N THR A 635 -55.49 11.80 -15.31
CA THR A 635 -56.30 10.69 -15.85
C THR A 635 -57.60 10.46 -15.09
N GLY A 636 -57.62 10.68 -13.77
CA GLY A 636 -58.80 10.50 -12.93
C GLY A 636 -59.89 11.52 -13.28
N VAL A 637 -59.49 12.79 -13.45
CA VAL A 637 -60.40 13.85 -13.89
C VAL A 637 -60.83 13.63 -15.34
N ALA A 638 -59.93 13.19 -16.21
CA ALA A 638 -60.23 12.92 -17.62
C ALA A 638 -61.28 11.81 -17.80
N ALA A 639 -61.30 10.84 -16.89
CA ALA A 639 -62.28 9.76 -16.86
C ALA A 639 -63.63 10.15 -16.22
N SER A 640 -63.71 11.31 -15.54
CA SER A 640 -64.92 11.71 -14.82
C SER A 640 -66.08 12.02 -15.78
N PRO A 641 -67.32 11.59 -15.47
CA PRO A 641 -68.48 11.90 -16.31
C PRO A 641 -68.73 13.40 -16.49
N ALA A 642 -68.48 14.19 -15.43
CA ALA A 642 -68.65 15.64 -15.44
C ALA A 642 -67.67 16.32 -16.42
N PHE A 643 -66.40 15.91 -16.44
CA PHE A 643 -65.43 16.48 -17.38
C PHE A 643 -65.73 16.08 -18.83
N ARG A 644 -66.16 14.83 -19.08
CA ARG A 644 -66.55 14.38 -20.42
C ARG A 644 -67.76 15.14 -20.96
N ALA A 645 -68.78 15.35 -20.12
CA ALA A 645 -69.93 16.17 -20.49
C ALA A 645 -69.51 17.60 -20.86
N LEU A 646 -68.66 18.22 -20.02
CA LEU A 646 -68.11 19.54 -20.30
C LEU A 646 -67.31 19.57 -21.61
N GLN A 647 -66.48 18.56 -21.86
CA GLN A 647 -65.67 18.46 -23.07
C GLN A 647 -66.54 18.39 -24.33
N GLU A 648 -67.61 17.60 -24.30
CA GLU A 648 -68.58 17.51 -25.40
C GLU A 648 -69.33 18.82 -25.62
N ILE A 649 -69.85 19.44 -24.55
CA ILE A 649 -70.59 20.71 -24.63
C ILE A 649 -69.68 21.83 -25.15
N ASN A 650 -68.44 21.92 -24.64
CA ASN A 650 -67.48 22.93 -25.05
C ASN A 650 -67.03 22.75 -26.50
N SER A 651 -66.80 21.50 -26.94
CA SER A 651 -66.46 21.22 -28.34
C SER A 651 -67.60 21.61 -29.29
N ALA A 652 -68.85 21.32 -28.89
CA ALA A 652 -70.03 21.76 -29.63
C ALA A 652 -70.17 23.29 -29.65
N MET A 653 -69.91 23.96 -28.52
CA MET A 653 -69.91 25.42 -28.41
C MET A 653 -68.90 26.05 -29.37
N LEU A 654 -67.65 25.58 -29.37
CA LEU A 654 -66.59 26.08 -30.26
C LEU A 654 -66.90 25.83 -31.73
N ALA A 655 -67.47 24.67 -32.07
CA ALA A 655 -67.89 24.38 -33.44
C ALA A 655 -68.98 25.36 -33.93
N ARG A 656 -69.98 25.65 -33.08
CA ARG A 656 -71.05 26.62 -33.39
C ARG A 656 -70.53 28.05 -33.47
N PHE A 657 -69.63 28.42 -32.55
CA PHE A 657 -68.96 29.72 -32.53
C PHE A 657 -68.17 29.95 -33.83
N ARG A 658 -67.40 28.95 -34.29
CA ARG A 658 -66.63 29.02 -35.56
C ARG A 658 -67.54 29.00 -36.79
N ALA A 659 -68.71 28.35 -36.72
CA ALA A 659 -69.72 28.36 -37.76
C ALA A 659 -70.56 29.66 -37.81
N ARG A 660 -70.27 30.66 -36.95
CA ARG A 660 -71.00 31.93 -36.82
C ARG A 660 -72.45 31.77 -36.33
N ASP A 661 -72.77 30.64 -35.71
CA ASP A 661 -74.07 30.34 -35.11
C ASP A 661 -74.08 30.84 -33.64
N TRP A 662 -74.22 32.15 -33.47
CA TRP A 662 -74.07 32.84 -32.19
C TRP A 662 -75.10 32.41 -31.15
N ASP A 663 -76.33 32.10 -31.58
CA ASP A 663 -77.42 31.72 -30.68
C ASP A 663 -77.22 30.30 -30.15
N ALA A 664 -76.83 29.34 -31.01
CA ALA A 664 -76.51 28.00 -30.56
C ALA A 664 -75.21 27.96 -29.74
N ALA A 665 -74.22 28.80 -30.07
CA ALA A 665 -72.99 28.94 -29.29
C ALA A 665 -73.28 29.48 -27.88
N GLN A 666 -74.09 30.53 -27.76
CA GLN A 666 -74.48 31.08 -26.44
C GLN A 666 -75.28 30.05 -25.62
N ALA A 667 -76.22 29.33 -26.23
CA ALA A 667 -76.99 28.31 -25.54
C ALA A 667 -76.15 27.11 -25.08
N ALA A 668 -75.11 26.73 -25.85
CA ALA A 668 -74.15 25.71 -25.42
C ALA A 668 -73.26 26.22 -24.28
N LEU A 669 -72.84 27.48 -24.35
CA LEU A 669 -72.02 28.13 -23.34
C LEU A 669 -72.77 28.27 -21.99
N ASP A 670 -74.03 28.69 -22.01
CA ASP A 670 -74.88 28.80 -20.82
C ASP A 670 -75.12 27.44 -20.16
N ARG A 671 -75.21 26.35 -20.95
CA ARG A 671 -75.30 24.97 -20.43
C ARG A 671 -74.00 24.50 -19.76
N ALA A 672 -72.85 24.87 -20.33
CA ALA A 672 -71.54 24.53 -19.75
C ALA A 672 -71.17 25.39 -18.53
N ALA A 673 -71.89 26.48 -18.24
CA ALA A 673 -71.50 27.44 -17.22
C ALA A 673 -71.30 26.85 -15.81
N GLY A 674 -72.14 25.89 -15.42
CA GLY A 674 -72.03 25.19 -14.13
C GLY A 674 -70.75 24.36 -14.04
N GLU A 675 -70.54 23.48 -15.03
CA GLU A 675 -69.36 22.59 -15.08
C GLU A 675 -68.06 23.40 -15.29
N MET A 676 -68.08 24.45 -16.13
CA MET A 676 -66.94 25.35 -16.30
C MET A 676 -66.55 26.03 -14.98
N LYS A 677 -67.52 26.37 -14.12
CA LYS A 677 -67.23 26.94 -12.81
C LYS A 677 -66.52 25.93 -11.90
N ASP A 678 -66.97 24.68 -11.89
CA ASP A 678 -66.40 23.61 -11.06
C ASP A 678 -64.93 23.30 -11.42
N PHE A 679 -64.54 23.48 -12.69
CA PHE A 679 -63.16 23.32 -13.16
C PHE A 679 -62.35 24.63 -13.21
N GLY A 680 -62.86 25.73 -12.62
CA GLY A 680 -62.13 27.01 -12.56
C GLY A 680 -62.04 27.75 -13.91
N LEU A 681 -62.90 27.42 -14.87
CA LEU A 681 -62.95 27.97 -16.23
C LEU A 681 -63.98 29.10 -16.38
N GLN A 682 -64.41 29.73 -15.29
CA GLN A 682 -65.41 30.81 -15.33
C GLN A 682 -64.98 31.98 -16.23
N ARG A 683 -63.69 32.35 -16.19
CA ARG A 683 -63.18 33.45 -17.02
C ARG A 683 -63.22 33.13 -18.52
N LEU A 684 -63.08 31.86 -18.90
CA LEU A 684 -63.25 31.39 -20.27
C LEU A 684 -64.72 31.56 -20.71
N ASN A 685 -65.65 31.19 -19.82
CA ASN A 685 -67.07 31.36 -20.06
C ASN A 685 -67.42 32.84 -20.30
N ASP A 686 -66.97 33.73 -19.41
CA ASP A 686 -67.20 35.17 -19.51
C ASP A 686 -66.56 35.76 -20.79
N LEU A 687 -65.37 35.28 -21.17
CA LEU A 687 -64.67 35.68 -22.39
C LEU A 687 -65.47 35.34 -23.63
N TYR A 688 -65.96 34.10 -23.76
CA TYR A 688 -66.75 33.69 -24.92
C TYR A 688 -68.12 34.38 -24.97
N SER A 689 -68.79 34.56 -23.84
CA SER A 689 -70.04 35.32 -23.76
C SER A 689 -69.86 36.77 -24.22
N SER A 690 -68.74 37.40 -23.83
CA SER A 690 -68.39 38.76 -24.27
C SER A 690 -68.05 38.80 -25.77
N ARG A 691 -67.31 37.81 -26.29
CA ARG A 691 -66.97 37.70 -27.71
C ARG A 691 -68.20 37.49 -28.59
N ILE A 692 -69.11 36.61 -28.19
CA ILE A 692 -70.38 36.38 -28.90
C ILE A 692 -71.20 37.67 -28.95
N ARG A 693 -71.27 38.41 -27.84
CA ARG A 693 -71.95 39.72 -27.79
C ARG A 693 -71.31 40.75 -28.71
N ALA A 694 -69.97 40.80 -28.77
CA ALA A 694 -69.24 41.70 -29.65
C ALA A 694 -69.45 41.35 -31.13
N PHE A 695 -69.37 40.06 -31.50
CA PHE A 695 -69.55 39.61 -32.88
C PHE A 695 -71.00 39.72 -33.38
N ARG A 696 -71.98 39.74 -32.47
CA ARG A 696 -73.37 40.13 -32.78
C ARG A 696 -73.50 41.61 -33.16
N GLN A 697 -72.65 42.48 -32.64
CA GLN A 697 -72.68 43.92 -32.93
C GLN A 697 -71.83 44.27 -34.16
N SER A 698 -70.73 43.55 -34.39
CA SER A 698 -69.83 43.71 -35.53
C SER A 698 -69.34 42.34 -35.99
N SER A 699 -69.94 41.79 -37.04
CA SER A 699 -69.56 40.47 -37.55
C SER A 699 -68.12 40.48 -38.09
N PRO A 700 -67.37 39.38 -37.91
CA PRO A 700 -66.02 39.26 -38.44
C PRO A 700 -66.03 39.22 -39.98
N ALA A 701 -64.89 39.56 -40.60
CA ALA A 701 -64.74 39.57 -42.06
C ALA A 701 -65.02 38.19 -42.69
N ASP A 702 -65.41 38.16 -43.96
CA ASP A 702 -65.83 36.92 -44.65
C ASP A 702 -64.72 35.87 -44.72
N ASP A 703 -63.46 36.29 -44.71
CA ASP A 703 -62.24 35.45 -44.69
C ASP A 703 -61.81 35.00 -43.28
N TRP A 704 -62.61 35.25 -42.25
CA TRP A 704 -62.27 34.85 -40.88
C TRP A 704 -62.17 33.32 -40.73
N ASN A 705 -60.96 32.87 -40.41
CA ASN A 705 -60.58 31.46 -40.27
C ASN A 705 -60.92 30.87 -38.88
N GLY A 706 -61.73 31.55 -38.08
CA GLY A 706 -62.10 31.11 -36.73
C GLY A 706 -61.02 31.32 -35.67
N ALA A 707 -59.86 31.89 -36.03
CA ALA A 707 -58.78 32.17 -35.11
C ALA A 707 -58.90 33.58 -34.52
N PHE A 708 -58.50 33.73 -33.27
CA PHE A 708 -58.45 35.02 -32.60
C PHE A 708 -57.02 35.57 -32.65
N ALA A 709 -56.85 36.69 -33.37
CA ALA A 709 -55.57 37.40 -33.43
C ALA A 709 -55.44 38.32 -32.21
N PHE A 710 -54.33 38.20 -31.49
CA PHE A 710 -54.00 39.12 -30.40
C PHE A 710 -52.97 40.14 -30.90
N ASP A 711 -53.39 41.41 -31.01
CA ASP A 711 -52.56 42.52 -31.51
C ASP A 711 -51.59 43.11 -30.47
N THR A 712 -51.55 42.57 -29.25
CA THR A 712 -50.69 43.08 -28.18
C THR A 712 -49.54 42.13 -27.84
N LYS A 713 -48.39 42.81 -27.64
CA LYS A 713 -46.99 42.36 -27.56
C LYS A 713 -46.74 40.95 -27.03
#